data_AF-A0A7Z1QZV8-F1
#
_entry.id   AF-A0A7Z1QZV8-F1
#
_cell.length_a   1.000
_cell.length_b   1.000
_cell.length_c   1.000
_cell.angle_alpha   90.00
_cell.angle_beta   90.00
_cell.angle_gamma   90.00
#
_symmetry.space_group_name_H-M   'P 1'
#
loop_
_entity.id
_entity.type
_entity.pdbx_description
1 polymer ?
#
loop_
_entity_poly.entity_id
_entity_poly.type
_entity_poly.pdbx_seq_one_letter_code
_entity_poly.pdbx_strand_id
1 'polypeptide(L)'
;MVAALAAGSLASGCGPTRDGGKGAAAARPIGAGFRFSAYGPRRDPGAEYWLRVGQEMAARFDGAVPETIWIVSRLHGDGTELNFPAQPTSPLITAAQEDHNQAALDLFDRNGFRVWLQVEPGHAPVEELIHLVLERYGSHPSVVGFGIDVEWYQSTARPEGKPVTDAEAAAWLAAIRSHDPSYRLFLKHWEASKLPPTLRDGLLFIDDSQILPSLDAMVAEFAAWGRSFAPAPVAFQFGYPSDRPWWRQLDDPPRDIGRAILAAVPNAAGLYWVDFTVLDVFPPGPETGFAIPGRASPGNGYDPTPRPIVGVKIYDFDGDLGRLFADWQELGITTVFAAEQLASREGFRELAKQAGIELYVIFPVLYAPEALAADPSLSAVTADGKPAKDDWVEFACPSREEFRQRRVDEAVDLVRRLRPDGLSIDFIRHFVFWEMVAPDADPAGLSDACYCPTCLRRFAATLTAGSQLPIDDPAAAAAWIRANAAADWVRFKQETISSLAWQIIQATKAFKSNLRVNLHVVPWRTGDFDGAIARIAGQDRATLGHLADYLSPMCYSHMLYRPPEWIASVVRDVAEAGDCPVLPSIQVASAYRDDVLSAAELEACLRAALEPPSAGVVFWKWDDIAADPAKAEVIRRVVGESR
;
A
#
# COMPACT_ATOMS: atom_id res chain seq x y z
N MET A 1 -54.48 55.28 -40.38
CA MET A 1 -55.81 54.65 -40.38
C MET A 1 -56.14 54.34 -38.92
N VAL A 2 -57.01 55.19 -38.33
CA VAL A 2 -57.85 55.03 -37.12
C VAL A 2 -57.19 54.39 -35.88
N ALA A 3 -56.71 55.16 -34.89
CA ALA A 3 -57.43 55.78 -33.73
C ALA A 3 -57.83 54.73 -32.66
N ALA A 4 -57.84 54.93 -31.33
CA ALA A 4 -57.69 56.05 -30.40
C ALA A 4 -57.50 55.44 -28.97
N LEU A 5 -56.66 56.00 -28.10
CA LEU A 5 -56.99 56.76 -26.88
C LEU A 5 -57.86 56.09 -25.78
N ALA A 6 -57.21 55.95 -24.61
CA ALA A 6 -57.50 56.65 -23.35
C ALA A 6 -58.48 56.07 -22.29
N ALA A 7 -58.02 56.34 -21.06
CA ALA A 7 -58.76 56.67 -19.83
C ALA A 7 -59.08 55.52 -18.89
N GLY A 8 -58.67 55.71 -17.63
CA GLY A 8 -58.84 54.75 -16.55
C GLY A 8 -60.06 55.02 -15.68
N SER A 9 -60.19 54.23 -14.61
CA SER A 9 -60.80 54.67 -13.36
C SER A 9 -60.47 53.69 -12.24
N LEU A 10 -60.15 54.26 -11.08
CA LEU A 10 -60.01 53.61 -9.77
C LEU A 10 -61.38 53.15 -9.27
N ALA A 11 -61.41 51.98 -8.61
CA ALA A 11 -62.41 51.68 -7.58
C ALA A 11 -61.83 50.68 -6.57
N SER A 12 -61.98 51.03 -5.29
CA SER A 12 -61.49 50.41 -4.07
C SER A 12 -62.04 49.00 -3.79
N GLY A 13 -61.24 48.17 -3.10
CA GLY A 13 -61.72 46.97 -2.43
C GLY A 13 -60.64 46.34 -1.54
N CYS A 14 -60.88 46.32 -0.22
CA CYS A 14 -59.98 45.86 0.84
C CYS A 14 -59.54 44.39 0.75
N GLY A 15 -58.22 44.14 0.97
CA GLY A 15 -57.55 42.97 1.61
C GLY A 15 -57.94 41.51 1.26
N PRO A 16 -57.16 40.49 1.66
CA PRO A 16 -55.90 40.50 2.41
C PRO A 16 -54.68 40.05 1.58
N THR A 17 -53.52 40.45 2.07
CA THR A 17 -52.19 39.97 1.68
C THR A 17 -52.11 38.43 1.63
N ARG A 18 -51.78 37.88 0.47
CA ARG A 18 -51.18 36.55 0.37
C ARG A 18 -49.67 36.69 0.26
N ASP A 19 -49.01 36.56 1.40
CA ASP A 19 -47.71 35.92 1.46
C ASP A 19 -47.83 34.52 0.85
N GLY A 20 -46.82 34.08 0.09
CA GLY A 20 -46.70 32.68 -0.28
C GLY A 20 -45.95 32.45 -1.57
N GLY A 21 -44.64 32.23 -1.45
CA GLY A 21 -43.86 31.58 -2.50
C GLY A 21 -42.48 32.16 -2.74
N LYS A 22 -41.66 32.32 -1.69
CA LYS A 22 -40.20 32.20 -1.90
C LYS A 22 -39.99 30.80 -2.49
N GLY A 23 -39.61 30.74 -3.76
CA GLY A 23 -39.18 29.49 -4.39
C GLY A 23 -38.13 28.85 -3.49
N ALA A 24 -38.38 27.60 -3.09
CA ALA A 24 -37.38 26.79 -2.44
C ALA A 24 -36.13 26.84 -3.32
N ALA A 25 -35.05 27.43 -2.82
CA ALA A 25 -33.75 27.31 -3.46
C ALA A 25 -33.55 25.82 -3.68
N ALA A 26 -33.39 25.39 -4.95
CA ALA A 26 -33.15 24.01 -5.27
C ALA A 26 -32.02 23.51 -4.36
N ALA A 27 -32.30 22.48 -3.55
CA ALA A 27 -31.34 21.96 -2.59
C ALA A 27 -30.04 21.66 -3.34
N ARG A 28 -28.93 22.24 -2.87
CA ARG A 28 -27.64 22.08 -3.53
C ARG A 28 -27.31 20.57 -3.54
N PRO A 29 -26.86 20.00 -4.68
CA PRO A 29 -26.60 18.58 -4.75
C PRO A 29 -25.55 18.17 -3.71
N ILE A 30 -25.77 17.04 -3.04
CA ILE A 30 -24.84 16.53 -2.03
C ILE A 30 -23.49 16.16 -2.68
N GLY A 31 -22.39 16.43 -1.98
CA GLY A 31 -21.08 15.91 -2.34
C GLY A 31 -20.91 14.49 -1.83
N ALA A 32 -20.43 13.57 -2.67
CA ALA A 32 -20.12 12.23 -2.23
C ALA A 32 -18.85 11.73 -2.92
N GLY A 33 -17.95 11.14 -2.14
CA GLY A 33 -16.67 10.65 -2.65
C GLY A 33 -15.78 10.15 -1.53
N PHE A 34 -14.54 10.59 -1.53
CA PHE A 34 -13.52 10.04 -0.65
C PHE A 34 -12.68 11.15 -0.01
N ARG A 35 -11.94 10.76 1.01
CA ARG A 35 -10.81 11.54 1.54
C ARG A 35 -9.52 10.87 1.09
N PHE A 36 -8.62 11.63 0.49
CA PHE A 36 -7.30 11.19 0.04
C PHE A 36 -6.19 11.85 0.85
N SER A 37 -5.22 11.06 1.29
CA SER A 37 -3.89 11.48 1.69
C SER A 37 -2.83 10.57 1.09
N ALA A 38 -1.61 11.08 0.95
CA ALA A 38 -0.47 10.30 0.45
C ALA A 38 -0.04 9.14 1.37
N TYR A 39 -0.62 9.04 2.58
CA TYR A 39 -0.21 8.11 3.62
C TYR A 39 -1.35 7.19 4.09
N GLY A 40 -2.61 7.50 3.77
CA GLY A 40 -3.76 6.72 4.22
C GLY A 40 -3.91 5.37 3.50
N PRO A 41 -3.93 5.32 2.16
CA PRO A 41 -4.14 4.07 1.45
C PRO A 41 -2.85 3.23 1.46
N ARG A 42 -3.01 1.90 1.60
CA ARG A 42 -1.90 0.94 1.56
C ARG A 42 -1.11 0.96 0.24
N ARG A 43 -1.62 1.58 -0.82
CA ARG A 43 -0.97 1.91 -2.10
C ARG A 43 -1.81 2.99 -2.78
N ASP A 44 -1.19 3.87 -3.56
CA ASP A 44 -1.92 4.79 -4.43
C ASP A 44 -2.02 4.19 -5.84
N PRO A 45 -3.21 3.75 -6.31
CA PRO A 45 -3.35 3.19 -7.65
C PRO A 45 -3.36 4.26 -8.76
N GLY A 46 -3.24 5.55 -8.41
CA GLY A 46 -3.12 6.67 -9.33
C GLY A 46 -4.44 7.43 -9.55
N ALA A 47 -4.34 8.57 -10.25
CA ALA A 47 -5.45 9.53 -10.42
C ALA A 47 -6.73 8.91 -11.01
N GLU A 48 -6.61 8.00 -11.98
CA GLU A 48 -7.77 7.32 -12.61
C GLU A 48 -8.56 6.45 -11.63
N TYR A 49 -7.86 5.84 -10.66
CA TYR A 49 -8.52 5.10 -9.59
C TYR A 49 -9.36 6.03 -8.73
N TRP A 50 -8.81 7.17 -8.32
CA TRP A 50 -9.51 8.15 -7.50
C TRP A 50 -10.69 8.78 -8.24
N LEU A 51 -10.54 9.04 -9.54
CA LEU A 51 -11.67 9.44 -10.40
C LEU A 51 -12.81 8.42 -10.31
N ARG A 52 -12.51 7.13 -10.54
CA ARG A 52 -13.51 6.07 -10.47
C ARG A 52 -14.14 5.95 -9.09
N VAL A 53 -13.35 5.96 -8.01
CA VAL A 53 -13.86 5.89 -6.63
C VAL A 53 -14.86 7.01 -6.36
N GLY A 54 -14.52 8.25 -6.72
CA GLY A 54 -15.43 9.38 -6.53
C GLY A 54 -16.73 9.22 -7.30
N GLN A 55 -16.67 8.75 -8.55
CA GLN A 55 -17.84 8.48 -9.38
C GLN A 55 -18.71 7.33 -8.82
N GLU A 56 -18.09 6.23 -8.43
CA GLU A 56 -18.78 5.07 -7.85
C GLU A 56 -19.45 5.44 -6.51
N MET A 57 -18.78 6.23 -5.68
CA MET A 57 -19.33 6.70 -4.42
C MET A 57 -20.51 7.64 -4.66
N ALA A 58 -20.38 8.62 -5.56
CA ALA A 58 -21.47 9.53 -5.90
C ALA A 58 -22.68 8.80 -6.49
N ALA A 59 -22.46 7.78 -7.34
CA ALA A 59 -23.54 7.01 -7.95
C ALA A 59 -24.44 6.25 -6.96
N ARG A 60 -24.03 6.12 -5.69
CA ARG A 60 -24.84 5.51 -4.61
C ARG A 60 -25.97 6.42 -4.09
N PHE A 61 -25.94 7.71 -4.43
CA PHE A 61 -26.84 8.72 -3.89
C PHE A 61 -27.47 9.57 -5.01
N ASP A 62 -28.80 9.65 -5.01
CA ASP A 62 -29.55 10.32 -6.07
C ASP A 62 -29.18 11.80 -6.18
N GLY A 63 -28.72 12.21 -7.36
CA GLY A 63 -28.32 13.58 -7.65
C GLY A 63 -27.02 14.02 -6.99
N ALA A 64 -26.25 13.13 -6.35
CA ALA A 64 -24.96 13.50 -5.79
C ALA A 64 -23.93 13.85 -6.87
N VAL A 65 -22.98 14.72 -6.51
CA VAL A 65 -21.84 15.10 -7.36
C VAL A 65 -20.58 14.50 -6.76
N PRO A 66 -19.68 13.93 -7.56
CA PRO A 66 -18.37 13.48 -7.09
C PRO A 66 -17.63 14.62 -6.37
N GLU A 67 -17.32 14.42 -5.09
CA GLU A 67 -16.63 15.41 -4.26
C GLU A 67 -15.55 14.73 -3.41
N THR A 68 -14.36 15.31 -3.32
CA THR A 68 -13.23 14.75 -2.57
C THR A 68 -12.61 15.76 -1.61
N ILE A 69 -12.13 15.24 -0.48
CA ILE A 69 -11.16 15.93 0.36
C ILE A 69 -9.77 15.47 -0.11
N TRP A 70 -8.98 16.39 -0.66
CA TRP A 70 -7.66 16.10 -1.20
C TRP A 70 -6.60 16.78 -0.34
N ILE A 71 -5.84 15.99 0.42
CA ILE A 71 -4.82 16.51 1.34
C ILE A 71 -3.57 16.88 0.55
N VAL A 72 -3.18 18.15 0.63
CA VAL A 72 -2.01 18.73 -0.05
C VAL A 72 -0.87 19.09 0.92
N SER A 73 -1.09 18.91 2.23
CA SER A 73 -0.01 18.97 3.22
C SER A 73 -0.26 18.02 4.38
N ARG A 74 0.81 17.42 4.89
CA ARG A 74 0.77 16.51 6.04
C ARG A 74 1.54 17.08 7.21
N LEU A 75 1.16 16.69 8.43
CA LEU A 75 1.94 17.03 9.62
C LEU A 75 3.40 16.56 9.46
N HIS A 76 4.35 17.46 9.71
CA HIS A 76 5.78 17.16 9.62
C HIS A 76 6.58 17.98 10.64
N GLY A 77 7.25 17.29 11.56
CA GLY A 77 7.95 17.92 12.67
C GLY A 77 6.99 18.78 13.51
N ASP A 78 7.37 20.03 13.76
CA ASP A 78 6.54 20.98 14.49
C ASP A 78 5.51 21.72 13.61
N GLY A 79 5.47 21.44 12.30
CA GLY A 79 4.63 22.14 11.35
C GLY A 79 4.09 21.19 10.28
N THR A 80 4.32 21.52 9.01
CA THR A 80 3.73 20.79 7.90
C THR A 80 4.66 20.68 6.69
N GLU A 81 4.43 19.65 5.89
CA GLU A 81 5.10 19.42 4.61
C GLU A 81 4.06 19.46 3.48
N LEU A 82 4.21 20.42 2.57
CA LEU A 82 3.46 20.50 1.32
C LEU A 82 3.97 19.44 0.35
N ASN A 83 3.07 18.67 -0.26
CA ASN A 83 3.42 17.64 -1.25
C ASN A 83 3.63 18.21 -2.67
N PHE A 84 4.09 19.46 -2.74
CA PHE A 84 4.38 20.17 -3.98
C PHE A 84 5.42 21.29 -3.76
N PRO A 85 6.07 21.77 -4.84
CA PRO A 85 7.07 22.84 -4.73
C PRO A 85 6.44 24.17 -4.34
N ALA A 86 6.94 24.76 -3.26
CA ALA A 86 6.51 26.05 -2.75
C ALA A 86 7.70 26.82 -2.17
N GLN A 87 7.55 28.13 -2.00
CA GLN A 87 8.54 29.01 -1.37
C GLN A 87 7.99 29.60 -0.07
N PRO A 88 7.88 28.79 1.00
CA PRO A 88 7.40 29.29 2.28
C PRO A 88 8.39 30.27 2.91
N THR A 89 7.84 31.26 3.60
CA THR A 89 8.55 32.20 4.47
C THR A 89 8.67 31.66 5.89
N SER A 90 7.70 30.88 6.36
CA SER A 90 7.76 30.24 7.68
C SER A 90 8.66 29.00 7.67
N PRO A 91 9.55 28.83 8.66
CA PRO A 91 10.35 27.62 8.81
C PRO A 91 9.54 26.39 9.24
N LEU A 92 8.26 26.58 9.63
CA LEU A 92 7.33 25.51 9.98
C LEU A 92 6.62 24.93 8.75
N ILE A 93 6.88 25.46 7.56
CA ILE A 93 6.33 24.95 6.31
C ILE A 93 7.50 24.46 5.48
N THR A 94 7.46 23.18 5.13
CA THR A 94 8.39 22.55 4.19
C THR A 94 7.64 22.16 2.92
N ALA A 95 8.36 21.92 1.82
CA ALA A 95 7.78 21.66 0.52
C ALA A 95 8.55 20.57 -0.23
N ALA A 96 7.82 19.68 -0.88
CA ALA A 96 8.38 18.64 -1.74
C ALA A 96 9.03 19.27 -2.99
N GLN A 97 9.98 18.55 -3.60
CA GLN A 97 10.64 18.99 -4.84
C GLN A 97 9.79 18.73 -6.09
N GLU A 98 8.84 17.81 -6.00
CA GLU A 98 7.96 17.40 -7.09
C GLU A 98 6.50 17.69 -6.73
N ASP A 99 5.68 17.96 -7.75
CA ASP A 99 4.25 18.19 -7.58
C ASP A 99 3.49 16.87 -7.68
N HIS A 100 2.82 16.48 -6.60
CA HIS A 100 2.11 15.21 -6.52
C HIS A 100 0.59 15.34 -6.77
N ASN A 101 0.07 16.53 -7.08
CA ASN A 101 -1.38 16.78 -7.15
C ASN A 101 -1.88 17.15 -8.54
N GLN A 102 -1.05 17.85 -9.34
CA GLN A 102 -1.48 18.44 -10.62
C GLN A 102 -2.23 17.45 -11.52
N ALA A 103 -1.70 16.24 -11.69
CA ALA A 103 -2.29 15.24 -12.57
C ALA A 103 -3.70 14.79 -12.13
N ALA A 104 -3.94 14.67 -10.82
CA ALA A 104 -5.25 14.32 -10.28
C ALA A 104 -6.24 15.48 -10.41
N LEU A 105 -5.79 16.71 -10.11
CA LEU A 105 -6.63 17.91 -10.22
C LEU A 105 -7.05 18.20 -11.67
N ASP A 106 -6.13 18.06 -12.64
CA ASP A 106 -6.45 18.16 -14.07
C ASP A 106 -7.52 17.14 -14.50
N LEU A 107 -7.47 15.94 -13.91
CA LEU A 107 -8.45 14.89 -14.20
C LEU A 107 -9.82 15.20 -13.59
N PHE A 108 -9.83 15.71 -12.36
CA PHE A 108 -11.05 16.14 -11.67
C PHE A 108 -11.76 17.29 -12.37
N ASP A 109 -11.01 18.27 -12.89
CA ASP A 109 -11.56 19.37 -13.69
C ASP A 109 -12.36 18.88 -14.90
N ARG A 110 -11.79 17.92 -15.64
CA ARG A 110 -12.41 17.37 -16.86
C ARG A 110 -13.64 16.50 -16.58
N ASN A 111 -13.83 16.07 -15.33
CA ASN A 111 -14.87 15.11 -14.94
C ASN A 111 -15.90 15.69 -13.96
N GLY A 112 -15.93 17.01 -13.77
CA GLY A 112 -16.98 17.68 -12.99
C GLY A 112 -16.92 17.37 -11.49
N PHE A 113 -15.73 17.11 -10.97
CA PHE A 113 -15.51 16.91 -9.55
C PHE A 113 -15.56 18.22 -8.77
N ARG A 114 -15.88 18.12 -7.49
CA ARG A 114 -15.63 19.16 -6.49
C ARG A 114 -14.47 18.73 -5.59
N VAL A 115 -13.49 19.61 -5.40
CA VAL A 115 -12.27 19.30 -4.65
C VAL A 115 -12.12 20.30 -3.51
N TRP A 116 -12.00 19.78 -2.30
CA TRP A 116 -11.52 20.55 -1.17
C TRP A 116 -10.03 20.28 -0.94
N LEU A 117 -9.21 21.33 -0.95
CA LEU A 117 -7.77 21.22 -0.67
C LEU A 117 -7.55 21.33 0.84
N GLN A 118 -7.11 20.25 1.49
CA GLN A 118 -6.92 20.20 2.95
C GLN A 118 -5.45 20.26 3.34
N VAL A 119 -5.17 20.90 4.48
CA VAL A 119 -3.87 20.89 5.17
C VAL A 119 -3.95 20.34 6.60
N GLU A 120 -2.83 19.77 7.06
CA GLU A 120 -2.56 19.41 8.46
C GLU A 120 -1.48 20.35 9.00
N PRO A 121 -1.86 21.46 9.67
CA PRO A 121 -0.97 22.61 9.80
C PRO A 121 0.12 22.46 10.87
N GLY A 122 -0.06 21.63 11.90
CA GLY A 122 0.82 21.67 13.08
C GLY A 122 0.83 23.08 13.70
N HIS A 123 2.01 23.60 14.02
CA HIS A 123 2.17 25.01 14.45
C HIS A 123 2.32 26.00 13.28
N ALA A 124 2.26 25.56 12.03
CA ALA A 124 2.46 26.44 10.88
C ALA A 124 1.37 27.52 10.77
N PRO A 125 1.72 28.71 10.23
CA PRO A 125 0.75 29.77 10.00
C PRO A 125 -0.25 29.37 8.89
N VAL A 126 -1.50 29.16 9.30
CA VAL A 126 -2.59 28.73 8.41
C VAL A 126 -2.85 29.71 7.27
N GLU A 127 -2.75 31.02 7.52
CA GLU A 127 -2.94 32.03 6.47
C GLU A 127 -1.90 31.89 5.35
N GLU A 128 -0.64 31.64 5.69
CA GLU A 128 0.41 31.39 4.69
C GLU A 128 0.15 30.11 3.89
N LEU A 129 -0.31 29.03 4.55
CA LEU A 129 -0.71 27.80 3.87
C LEU A 129 -1.85 28.02 2.88
N ILE A 130 -2.86 28.81 3.26
CA ILE A 130 -3.98 29.19 2.37
C ILE A 130 -3.42 29.85 1.10
N HIS A 131 -2.53 30.83 1.24
CA HIS A 131 -1.94 31.51 0.09
C HIS A 131 -1.09 30.56 -0.77
N LEU A 132 -0.16 29.80 -0.19
CA LEU A 132 0.70 28.89 -0.95
C LEU A 132 -0.09 27.83 -1.74
N VAL A 133 -1.13 27.26 -1.13
CA VAL A 133 -1.96 26.23 -1.77
C VAL A 133 -2.87 26.82 -2.84
N LEU A 134 -3.56 27.93 -2.56
CA LEU A 134 -4.52 28.51 -3.51
C LEU A 134 -3.83 29.28 -4.64
N GLU A 135 -2.63 29.82 -4.44
CA GLU A 135 -1.80 30.32 -5.55
C GLU A 135 -1.38 29.19 -6.50
N ARG A 136 -1.13 28.00 -5.95
CA ARG A 136 -0.72 26.84 -6.75
C ARG A 136 -1.90 26.20 -7.49
N TYR A 137 -3.00 25.92 -6.79
CA TYR A 137 -4.09 25.08 -7.30
C TYR A 137 -5.44 25.77 -7.37
N GLY A 138 -5.58 27.00 -6.86
CA GLY A 138 -6.86 27.71 -6.83
C GLY A 138 -7.39 28.11 -8.20
N SER A 139 -6.63 27.91 -9.29
CA SER A 139 -7.09 28.12 -10.67
C SER A 139 -7.84 26.91 -11.25
N HIS A 140 -7.81 25.75 -10.60
CA HIS A 140 -8.54 24.56 -11.01
C HIS A 140 -10.06 24.76 -10.83
N PRO A 141 -10.88 24.66 -11.88
CA PRO A 141 -12.33 24.83 -11.78
C PRO A 141 -13.03 23.78 -10.89
N SER A 142 -12.38 22.64 -10.61
CA SER A 142 -12.89 21.65 -9.65
C SER A 142 -12.72 22.08 -8.19
N VAL A 143 -11.83 23.02 -7.87
CA VAL A 143 -11.60 23.46 -6.48
C VAL A 143 -12.79 24.28 -5.99
N VAL A 144 -13.32 23.93 -4.82
CA VAL A 144 -14.49 24.62 -4.21
C VAL A 144 -14.15 25.36 -2.92
N GLY A 145 -12.94 25.16 -2.42
CA GLY A 145 -12.48 25.80 -1.20
C GLY A 145 -11.31 25.09 -0.55
N PHE A 146 -11.07 25.46 0.69
CA PHE A 146 -9.93 25.04 1.49
C PHE A 146 -10.37 24.40 2.79
N GLY A 147 -9.60 23.43 3.26
CA GLY A 147 -9.88 22.63 4.44
C GLY A 147 -8.76 22.68 5.46
N ILE A 148 -9.12 22.70 6.74
CA ILE A 148 -8.16 22.60 7.83
C ILE A 148 -8.54 21.39 8.70
N ASP A 149 -7.57 20.50 8.86
CA ASP A 149 -7.63 19.45 9.87
C ASP A 149 -7.34 20.05 11.25
N VAL A 150 -8.38 20.30 12.03
CA VAL A 150 -8.26 21.04 13.30
C VAL A 150 -7.59 20.18 14.38
N GLU A 151 -7.60 18.85 14.23
CA GLU A 151 -6.84 17.92 15.09
C GLU A 151 -5.37 18.32 15.22
N TRP A 152 -4.81 18.84 14.12
CA TRP A 152 -3.42 19.24 13.99
C TRP A 152 -3.21 20.75 14.08
N TYR A 153 -4.26 21.54 14.31
CA TYR A 153 -4.10 22.99 14.47
C TYR A 153 -3.48 23.33 15.82
N GLN A 154 -2.26 23.88 15.79
CA GLN A 154 -1.44 24.16 16.97
C GLN A 154 -1.22 22.92 17.85
N SER A 155 -1.16 21.75 17.22
CA SER A 155 -0.88 20.46 17.88
C SER A 155 -0.06 19.54 16.97
N THR A 156 0.91 18.84 17.54
CA THR A 156 1.86 17.97 16.80
C THR A 156 2.04 16.60 17.44
N ALA A 157 1.92 16.52 18.77
CA ALA A 157 2.14 15.27 19.51
C ALA A 157 0.88 14.39 19.60
N ARG A 158 -0.30 15.01 19.55
CA ARG A 158 -1.59 14.35 19.72
C ARG A 158 -2.67 15.10 18.94
N PRO A 159 -3.73 14.43 18.48
CA PRO A 159 -4.69 15.01 17.55
C PRO A 159 -5.76 15.89 18.23
N GLU A 160 -5.55 16.46 19.42
CA GLU A 160 -6.63 17.21 20.07
C GLU A 160 -6.88 18.61 19.49
N GLY A 161 -5.89 19.24 18.86
CA GLY A 161 -6.01 20.59 18.32
C GLY A 161 -6.30 21.71 19.34
N LYS A 162 -5.92 22.94 18.99
CA LYS A 162 -6.43 24.14 19.67
C LYS A 162 -7.85 24.44 19.17
N PRO A 163 -8.81 24.76 20.04
CA PRO A 163 -10.12 25.26 19.60
C PRO A 163 -9.99 26.49 18.70
N VAL A 164 -10.66 26.46 17.54
CA VAL A 164 -10.71 27.55 16.57
C VAL A 164 -11.80 28.54 16.97
N THR A 165 -11.44 29.82 17.07
CA THR A 165 -12.37 30.91 17.37
C THR A 165 -13.11 31.40 16.13
N ASP A 166 -14.26 32.07 16.31
CA ASP A 166 -14.98 32.72 15.21
C ASP A 166 -14.10 33.74 14.47
N ALA A 167 -13.21 34.44 15.18
CA ALA A 167 -12.31 35.43 14.60
C ALA A 167 -11.25 34.78 13.70
N GLU A 168 -10.66 33.66 14.13
CA GLU A 168 -9.69 32.91 13.32
C GLU A 168 -10.34 32.34 12.06
N ALA A 169 -11.49 31.69 12.21
CA ALA A 169 -12.21 31.15 11.06
C ALA A 169 -12.68 32.24 10.09
N ALA A 170 -13.10 33.42 10.58
CA ALA A 170 -13.44 34.56 9.73
C ALA A 170 -12.21 35.10 8.98
N ALA A 171 -11.05 35.18 9.63
CA ALA A 171 -9.81 35.60 9.00
C ALA A 171 -9.37 34.61 7.90
N TRP A 172 -9.40 33.31 8.18
CA TRP A 172 -9.09 32.28 7.19
C TRP A 172 -10.06 32.28 6.02
N LEU A 173 -11.37 32.41 6.28
CA LEU A 173 -12.36 32.53 5.21
C LEU A 173 -12.12 33.78 4.35
N ALA A 174 -11.73 34.90 4.95
CA ALA A 174 -11.38 36.11 4.21
C ALA A 174 -10.12 35.91 3.34
N ALA A 175 -9.09 35.26 3.87
CA ALA A 175 -7.88 34.92 3.12
C ALA A 175 -8.20 33.99 1.94
N ILE A 176 -9.02 32.95 2.15
CA ILE A 176 -9.50 32.05 1.08
C ILE A 176 -10.26 32.82 0.00
N ARG A 177 -11.19 33.71 0.41
CA ARG A 177 -12.02 34.49 -0.51
C ARG A 177 -11.28 35.61 -1.24
N SER A 178 -10.05 35.93 -0.81
CA SER A 178 -9.18 36.84 -1.57
C SER A 178 -8.67 36.22 -2.87
N HIS A 179 -8.62 34.88 -2.96
CA HIS A 179 -8.30 34.13 -4.18
C HIS A 179 -9.53 33.95 -5.07
N ASP A 180 -10.66 33.53 -4.49
CA ASP A 180 -11.94 33.45 -5.18
C ASP A 180 -13.10 33.74 -4.20
N PRO A 181 -13.94 34.78 -4.42
CA PRO A 181 -15.05 35.11 -3.53
C PRO A 181 -16.09 34.00 -3.33
N SER A 182 -16.15 33.02 -4.23
CA SER A 182 -17.05 31.87 -4.16
C SER A 182 -16.52 30.72 -3.29
N TYR A 183 -15.21 30.73 -2.98
CA TYR A 183 -14.60 29.70 -2.15
C TYR A 183 -15.10 29.72 -0.72
N ARG A 184 -15.01 28.53 -0.14
CA ARG A 184 -15.51 28.20 1.19
C ARG A 184 -14.40 27.65 2.06
N LEU A 185 -14.65 27.63 3.36
CA LEU A 185 -13.79 27.00 4.35
C LEU A 185 -14.49 25.76 4.89
N PHE A 186 -13.80 24.63 4.94
CA PHE A 186 -14.20 23.56 5.85
C PHE A 186 -13.27 23.44 7.04
N LEU A 187 -13.84 23.08 8.18
CA LEU A 187 -13.09 22.72 9.39
C LEU A 187 -13.52 21.31 9.81
N LYS A 188 -12.53 20.44 10.07
CA LYS A 188 -12.74 19.04 10.43
C LYS A 188 -12.25 18.76 11.84
N HIS A 189 -13.08 18.09 12.64
CA HIS A 189 -12.75 17.53 13.95
C HIS A 189 -13.89 16.63 14.45
N TRP A 190 -13.62 15.65 15.31
CA TRP A 190 -14.65 14.88 16.00
C TRP A 190 -15.35 15.62 17.18
N GLU A 191 -14.80 16.72 17.67
CA GLU A 191 -15.28 17.41 18.87
C GLU A 191 -15.79 18.81 18.53
N ALA A 192 -17.09 19.03 18.66
CA ALA A 192 -17.73 20.29 18.24
C ALA A 192 -17.18 21.52 18.98
N SER A 193 -16.70 21.38 20.21
CA SER A 193 -16.08 22.49 20.97
C SER A 193 -14.73 22.94 20.43
N LYS A 194 -14.14 22.21 19.49
CA LYS A 194 -12.90 22.59 18.79
C LYS A 194 -13.15 23.51 17.61
N LEU A 195 -14.42 23.68 17.23
CA LEU A 195 -14.84 24.44 16.06
C LEU A 195 -15.48 25.79 16.46
N PRO A 196 -15.54 26.77 15.54
CA PRO A 196 -16.10 28.09 15.80
C PRO A 196 -17.51 28.04 16.39
N PRO A 197 -17.74 28.69 17.56
CA PRO A 197 -18.99 28.55 18.28
C PRO A 197 -20.18 29.15 17.53
N THR A 198 -20.01 30.21 16.74
CA THR A 198 -21.15 30.94 16.12
C THR A 198 -21.01 31.25 14.65
N LEU A 199 -19.81 31.28 14.07
CA LEU A 199 -19.63 31.52 12.64
C LEU A 199 -20.19 30.36 11.82
N ARG A 200 -21.05 30.65 10.84
CA ARG A 200 -21.73 29.64 10.01
C ARG A 200 -21.66 29.93 8.51
N ASP A 201 -21.79 31.19 8.11
CA ASP A 201 -21.78 31.58 6.70
C ASP A 201 -20.41 31.28 6.05
N GLY A 202 -20.44 30.70 4.85
CA GLY A 202 -19.23 30.28 4.13
C GLY A 202 -18.55 29.01 4.65
N LEU A 203 -18.97 28.46 5.80
CA LEU A 203 -18.32 27.31 6.44
C LEU A 203 -18.99 25.97 6.08
N LEU A 204 -18.23 24.88 6.15
CA LEU A 204 -18.66 23.48 6.18
C LEU A 204 -17.99 22.82 7.39
N PHE A 205 -18.74 22.06 8.19
CA PHE A 205 -18.18 21.38 9.36
C PHE A 205 -18.15 19.87 9.14
N ILE A 206 -16.98 19.27 9.27
CA ILE A 206 -16.78 17.85 8.99
C ILE A 206 -16.56 17.12 10.31
N ASP A 207 -17.42 16.14 10.57
CA ASP A 207 -17.20 15.16 11.63
C ASP A 207 -16.37 13.99 11.06
N ASP A 208 -15.32 13.63 11.77
CA ASP A 208 -14.41 12.55 11.40
C ASP A 208 -14.18 11.53 12.51
N SER A 209 -15.15 11.42 13.43
CA SER A 209 -15.20 10.41 14.48
C SER A 209 -15.00 8.99 13.97
N GLN A 210 -14.41 8.18 14.86
CA GLN A 210 -14.13 6.76 14.66
C GLN A 210 -14.17 6.03 16.01
N ILE A 211 -14.02 4.71 16.02
CA ILE A 211 -14.13 3.86 17.22
C ILE A 211 -15.60 3.83 17.72
N LEU A 212 -16.53 3.90 16.78
CA LEU A 212 -17.96 3.85 17.03
C LEU A 212 -18.41 2.39 17.11
N PRO A 213 -19.22 2.00 18.11
CA PRO A 213 -19.51 0.59 18.36
C PRO A 213 -20.52 -0.02 17.37
N SER A 214 -21.25 0.79 16.61
CA SER A 214 -22.29 0.35 15.66
C SER A 214 -22.71 1.47 14.70
N LEU A 215 -23.47 1.09 13.66
CA LEU A 215 -24.13 2.04 12.76
C LEU A 215 -25.06 3.01 13.52
N ASP A 216 -25.88 2.51 14.45
CA ASP A 216 -26.81 3.34 15.22
C ASP A 216 -26.09 4.39 16.07
N ALA A 217 -24.94 4.01 16.65
CA ALA A 217 -24.10 4.94 17.42
C ALA A 217 -23.52 6.04 16.53
N MET A 218 -22.99 5.68 15.35
CA MET A 218 -22.50 6.64 14.36
C MET A 218 -23.60 7.62 13.93
N VAL A 219 -24.77 7.10 13.57
CA VAL A 219 -25.91 7.93 13.13
C VAL A 219 -26.40 8.85 14.25
N ALA A 220 -26.45 8.39 15.49
CA ALA A 220 -26.85 9.20 16.63
C ALA A 220 -25.88 10.37 16.88
N GLU A 221 -24.58 10.11 16.77
CA GLU A 221 -23.53 11.12 16.90
C GLU A 221 -23.58 12.14 15.75
N PHE A 222 -23.63 11.67 14.51
CA PHE A 222 -23.70 12.53 13.33
C PHE A 222 -24.99 13.37 13.28
N ALA A 223 -26.10 12.85 13.83
CA ALA A 223 -27.31 13.64 14.04
C ALA A 223 -27.13 14.74 15.09
N ALA A 224 -26.36 14.49 16.14
CA ALA A 224 -25.98 15.52 17.12
C ALA A 224 -25.07 16.58 16.47
N TRP A 225 -24.11 16.16 15.66
CA TRP A 225 -23.25 17.04 14.87
C TRP A 225 -24.06 17.99 13.99
N GLY A 226 -24.99 17.44 13.19
CA GLY A 226 -25.88 18.22 12.32
C GLY A 226 -26.67 19.28 13.08
N ARG A 227 -27.20 18.95 14.26
CA ARG A 227 -27.93 19.90 15.12
C ARG A 227 -27.04 21.00 15.68
N SER A 228 -25.80 20.68 16.08
CA SER A 228 -24.85 21.63 16.67
C SER A 228 -24.44 22.74 15.70
N PHE A 229 -24.34 22.41 14.42
CA PHE A 229 -23.89 23.36 13.39
C PHE A 229 -25.01 23.95 12.53
N ALA A 230 -26.26 23.51 12.69
CA ALA A 230 -27.39 24.09 11.98
C ALA A 230 -27.45 25.63 12.19
N PRO A 231 -27.73 26.42 11.13
CA PRO A 231 -28.12 26.00 9.78
C PRO A 231 -26.94 25.79 8.81
N ALA A 232 -25.68 25.84 9.26
CA ALA A 232 -24.55 25.55 8.36
C ALA A 232 -24.64 24.10 7.86
N PRO A 233 -24.16 23.85 6.63
CA PRO A 233 -24.02 22.50 6.14
C PRO A 233 -22.94 21.75 6.92
N VAL A 234 -23.12 20.43 7.05
CA VAL A 234 -22.16 19.51 7.65
C VAL A 234 -21.78 18.40 6.69
N ALA A 235 -20.64 17.76 6.90
CA ALA A 235 -20.22 16.58 6.16
C ALA A 235 -19.58 15.54 7.09
N PHE A 236 -19.37 14.34 6.57
CA PHE A 236 -18.96 13.20 7.38
C PHE A 236 -17.86 12.40 6.69
N GLN A 237 -16.77 12.13 7.41
CA GLN A 237 -15.83 11.08 7.04
C GLN A 237 -16.20 9.78 7.76
N PHE A 238 -16.16 8.66 7.05
CA PHE A 238 -16.49 7.36 7.61
C PHE A 238 -15.80 6.23 6.86
N GLY A 239 -15.94 5.01 7.39
CA GLY A 239 -15.28 3.82 6.86
C GLY A 239 -13.93 3.51 7.52
N TYR A 240 -13.65 4.08 8.69
CA TYR A 240 -12.38 3.86 9.38
C TYR A 240 -12.11 2.37 9.70
N PRO A 241 -10.82 1.96 9.79
CA PRO A 241 -10.45 0.60 10.17
C PRO A 241 -11.00 0.18 11.55
N SER A 242 -11.07 1.11 12.50
CA SER A 242 -11.58 0.90 13.85
C SER A 242 -13.06 0.51 13.89
N ASP A 243 -13.84 1.00 12.92
CA ASP A 243 -15.27 0.74 12.78
C ASP A 243 -15.56 -0.51 11.92
N ARG A 244 -14.52 -1.07 11.28
CA ARG A 244 -14.61 -2.23 10.37
C ARG A 244 -15.33 -3.43 10.95
N PRO A 245 -15.20 -3.79 12.24
CA PRO A 245 -15.87 -4.96 12.78
C PRO A 245 -17.38 -4.99 12.49
N TRP A 246 -18.07 -3.84 12.50
CA TRP A 246 -19.51 -3.77 12.22
C TRP A 246 -19.81 -3.38 10.78
N TRP A 247 -19.11 -2.40 10.18
CA TRP A 247 -19.52 -1.96 8.84
C TRP A 247 -19.24 -3.01 7.76
N ARG A 248 -18.27 -3.91 7.96
CA ARG A 248 -18.01 -5.02 7.02
C ARG A 248 -19.14 -6.03 6.90
N GLN A 249 -20.12 -5.96 7.81
CA GLN A 249 -21.29 -6.83 7.83
C GLN A 249 -22.45 -6.27 7.01
N LEU A 250 -22.34 -5.02 6.52
CA LEU A 250 -23.32 -4.39 5.65
C LEU A 250 -23.11 -4.86 4.19
N ASP A 251 -24.19 -4.87 3.41
CA ASP A 251 -24.17 -5.34 2.02
C ASP A 251 -23.40 -4.37 1.10
N ASP A 252 -23.66 -3.05 1.25
CA ASP A 252 -22.89 -1.99 0.60
C ASP A 252 -22.57 -0.92 1.64
N PRO A 253 -21.47 -1.08 2.41
CA PRO A 253 -21.19 -0.23 3.56
C PRO A 253 -21.21 1.28 3.23
N PRO A 254 -20.58 1.77 2.13
CA PRO A 254 -20.71 3.18 1.75
C PRO A 254 -22.14 3.65 1.54
N ARG A 255 -22.96 2.86 0.84
CA ARG A 255 -24.36 3.20 0.53
C ARG A 255 -25.22 3.16 1.78
N ASP A 256 -25.12 2.10 2.56
CA ASP A 256 -25.98 1.82 3.70
C ASP A 256 -25.71 2.82 4.84
N ILE A 257 -24.43 3.07 5.13
CA ILE A 257 -24.02 4.10 6.10
C ILE A 257 -24.47 5.48 5.61
N GLY A 258 -24.13 5.86 4.38
CA GLY A 258 -24.45 7.17 3.84
C GLY A 258 -25.97 7.45 3.84
N ARG A 259 -26.81 6.47 3.49
CA ARG A 259 -28.27 6.62 3.54
C ARG A 259 -28.79 6.81 4.97
N ALA A 260 -28.24 6.08 5.93
CA ALA A 260 -28.61 6.23 7.34
C ALA A 260 -28.25 7.62 7.87
N ILE A 261 -27.08 8.14 7.50
CA ILE A 261 -26.66 9.51 7.82
C ILE A 261 -27.62 10.53 7.20
N LEU A 262 -27.91 10.42 5.91
CA LEU A 262 -28.78 11.38 5.22
C LEU A 262 -30.21 11.41 5.75
N ALA A 263 -30.72 10.26 6.20
CA ALA A 263 -32.03 10.19 6.85
C ALA A 263 -32.05 10.93 8.21
N ALA A 264 -30.93 10.95 8.93
CA ALA A 264 -30.83 11.50 10.27
C ALA A 264 -30.32 12.95 10.33
N VAL A 265 -29.65 13.43 9.28
CA VAL A 265 -28.95 14.72 9.26
C VAL A 265 -29.44 15.60 8.09
N PRO A 266 -30.50 16.42 8.26
CA PRO A 266 -31.10 17.19 7.17
C PRO A 266 -30.20 18.25 6.52
N ASN A 267 -29.16 18.72 7.22
CA ASN A 267 -28.16 19.67 6.72
C ASN A 267 -26.86 18.99 6.25
N ALA A 268 -26.85 17.67 6.04
CA ALA A 268 -25.73 16.97 5.43
C ALA A 268 -25.52 17.43 3.99
N ALA A 269 -24.27 17.77 3.66
CA ALA A 269 -23.85 18.29 2.37
C ALA A 269 -22.65 17.54 1.77
N GLY A 270 -22.01 16.64 2.53
CA GLY A 270 -20.87 15.85 2.08
C GLY A 270 -20.78 14.47 2.76
N LEU A 271 -20.41 13.44 2.00
CA LEU A 271 -20.15 12.07 2.48
C LEU A 271 -18.81 11.57 1.90
N TYR A 272 -17.84 11.27 2.76
CA TYR A 272 -16.49 10.90 2.33
C TYR A 272 -16.05 9.58 2.93
N TRP A 273 -15.81 8.58 2.08
CA TRP A 273 -15.16 7.35 2.51
C TRP A 273 -13.66 7.59 2.72
N VAL A 274 -13.10 7.11 3.83
CA VAL A 274 -11.67 7.32 4.12
C VAL A 274 -10.76 6.40 3.30
N ASP A 275 -9.64 6.96 2.83
CA ASP A 275 -8.57 6.25 2.11
C ASP A 275 -7.92 5.09 2.89
N PHE A 276 -7.99 5.07 4.23
CA PHE A 276 -7.45 3.98 5.05
C PHE A 276 -8.04 2.60 4.71
N THR A 277 -9.28 2.55 4.21
CA THR A 277 -10.00 1.31 3.86
C THR A 277 -10.61 1.38 2.46
N VAL A 278 -10.33 2.43 1.69
CA VAL A 278 -10.95 2.63 0.37
C VAL A 278 -10.66 1.47 -0.58
N LEU A 279 -9.48 0.87 -0.50
CA LEU A 279 -9.11 -0.28 -1.34
C LEU A 279 -9.88 -1.56 -0.98
N ASP A 280 -10.38 -1.67 0.27
CA ASP A 280 -11.17 -2.82 0.71
C ASP A 280 -12.59 -2.76 0.14
N VAL A 281 -13.08 -1.55 -0.15
CA VAL A 281 -14.48 -1.28 -0.51
C VAL A 281 -14.64 -0.90 -1.98
N PHE A 282 -13.65 -0.22 -2.52
CA PHE A 282 -13.52 0.13 -3.92
C PHE A 282 -12.23 -0.50 -4.45
N PRO A 283 -12.17 -1.84 -4.58
CA PRO A 283 -10.96 -2.49 -5.07
C PRO A 283 -10.56 -1.89 -6.42
N PRO A 284 -9.28 -1.62 -6.68
CA PRO A 284 -8.84 -1.09 -7.97
C PRO A 284 -9.36 -2.02 -9.06
N GLY A 285 -10.16 -1.45 -9.97
CA GLY A 285 -10.71 -2.20 -11.09
C GLY A 285 -9.59 -2.66 -12.02
N PRO A 286 -9.88 -3.63 -12.91
CA PRO A 286 -8.95 -3.95 -13.99
C PRO A 286 -8.60 -2.68 -14.77
N GLU A 287 -9.55 -1.87 -15.24
CA GLU A 287 -9.24 -0.90 -16.30
C GLU A 287 -8.34 0.33 -15.98
N THR A 288 -7.88 0.57 -14.75
CA THR A 288 -6.94 1.68 -14.44
C THR A 288 -5.46 1.32 -14.70
N GLY A 289 -5.19 0.49 -15.70
CA GLY A 289 -3.86 -0.10 -15.99
C GLY A 289 -3.71 -1.58 -15.63
N PHE A 290 -4.78 -2.23 -15.21
CA PHE A 290 -4.87 -3.67 -14.94
C PHE A 290 -5.72 -4.40 -16.00
N ALA A 291 -5.35 -5.62 -16.31
CA ALA A 291 -5.93 -6.38 -17.41
C ALA A 291 -7.28 -6.98 -17.03
N ILE A 292 -8.14 -7.15 -18.03
CA ILE A 292 -9.21 -8.17 -18.01
C ILE A 292 -8.55 -9.53 -17.74
N PRO A 293 -9.15 -10.42 -16.91
CA PRO A 293 -8.65 -11.78 -16.75
C PRO A 293 -8.60 -12.48 -18.11
N GLY A 294 -7.40 -12.75 -18.61
CA GLY A 294 -7.19 -13.44 -19.89
C GLY A 294 -6.33 -12.73 -20.93
N ARG A 295 -5.75 -11.55 -20.67
CA ARG A 295 -4.68 -10.99 -21.52
C ARG A 295 -3.79 -10.03 -20.74
N ALA A 296 -2.49 -10.32 -20.68
CA ALA A 296 -1.45 -9.54 -20.00
C ALA A 296 -1.68 -8.01 -20.03
N SER A 297 -1.55 -7.36 -18.86
CA SER A 297 -1.57 -5.90 -18.75
C SER A 297 -0.35 -5.29 -19.47
N PRO A 298 -0.53 -4.25 -20.28
CA PRO A 298 0.58 -3.46 -20.79
C PRO A 298 0.88 -2.32 -19.80
N GLY A 299 2.01 -2.40 -19.08
CA GLY A 299 2.40 -1.30 -18.18
C GLY A 299 3.71 -1.44 -17.39
N ASN A 300 4.27 -2.65 -17.24
CA ASN A 300 5.61 -2.87 -16.68
C ASN A 300 6.72 -2.79 -17.76
N GLY A 301 6.42 -2.28 -18.95
CA GLY A 301 7.36 -2.35 -20.09
C GLY A 301 7.73 -3.78 -20.45
N TYR A 302 6.94 -4.76 -19.99
CA TYR A 302 7.06 -6.14 -20.41
C TYR A 302 6.52 -6.24 -21.83
N ASP A 303 7.44 -6.18 -22.77
CA ASP A 303 7.30 -6.88 -24.04
C ASP A 303 6.93 -8.33 -23.72
N PRO A 304 5.82 -8.92 -24.19
CA PRO A 304 5.54 -10.35 -24.06
C PRO A 304 6.49 -11.25 -24.87
N THR A 305 7.48 -10.64 -25.53
CA THR A 305 8.62 -11.29 -26.19
C THR A 305 9.99 -10.96 -25.58
N PRO A 306 10.20 -10.85 -24.25
CA PRO A 306 11.56 -10.74 -23.76
C PRO A 306 12.18 -12.14 -23.82
N ARG A 307 13.48 -12.18 -24.08
CA ARG A 307 14.24 -13.43 -23.88
C ARG A 307 14.00 -13.92 -22.44
N PRO A 308 13.87 -15.23 -22.19
CA PRO A 308 13.76 -15.76 -20.84
C PRO A 308 14.89 -15.22 -19.97
N ILE A 309 14.60 -14.83 -18.73
CA ILE A 309 15.67 -14.47 -17.78
C ILE A 309 16.52 -15.72 -17.54
N VAL A 310 17.81 -15.61 -17.77
CA VAL A 310 18.78 -16.63 -17.38
C VAL A 310 19.66 -16.01 -16.30
N GLY A 311 19.25 -16.27 -15.06
CA GLY A 311 19.84 -15.69 -13.86
C GLY A 311 20.90 -16.57 -13.21
N VAL A 312 21.89 -15.97 -12.55
CA VAL A 312 22.82 -16.69 -11.67
C VAL A 312 22.99 -15.96 -10.34
N LYS A 313 22.91 -16.69 -9.22
CA LYS A 313 23.25 -16.18 -7.87
C LYS A 313 24.75 -16.29 -7.62
N ILE A 314 25.34 -15.22 -7.08
CA ILE A 314 26.74 -15.17 -6.68
C ILE A 314 26.90 -14.29 -5.43
N TYR A 315 27.60 -14.80 -4.42
CA TYR A 315 27.70 -14.12 -3.11
C TYR A 315 29.08 -13.51 -2.90
N ASP A 316 30.14 -14.20 -3.32
CA ASP A 316 31.50 -13.72 -3.25
C ASP A 316 32.27 -14.18 -4.49
N PHE A 317 33.28 -13.41 -4.88
CA PHE A 317 34.18 -13.75 -5.98
C PHE A 317 35.43 -12.87 -5.91
N ASP A 318 36.59 -13.50 -5.76
CA ASP A 318 37.90 -12.84 -5.68
C ASP A 318 38.71 -12.92 -6.98
N GLY A 319 38.23 -13.70 -7.96
CA GLY A 319 38.88 -13.89 -9.26
C GLY A 319 38.80 -12.69 -10.22
N ASP A 320 39.16 -12.96 -11.48
CA ASP A 320 39.14 -11.98 -12.57
C ASP A 320 37.71 -11.72 -13.05
N LEU A 321 37.24 -10.48 -12.86
CA LEU A 321 35.88 -10.09 -13.24
C LEU A 321 35.66 -10.10 -14.74
N GLY A 322 36.67 -9.78 -15.56
CA GLY A 322 36.55 -9.82 -17.02
C GLY A 322 36.28 -11.23 -17.52
N ARG A 323 37.00 -12.22 -16.96
CA ARG A 323 36.78 -13.64 -17.22
C ARG A 323 35.40 -14.09 -16.75
N LEU A 324 34.98 -13.69 -15.56
CA LEU A 324 33.66 -14.01 -15.01
C LEU A 324 32.52 -13.61 -15.96
N PHE A 325 32.52 -12.34 -16.40
CA PHE A 325 31.48 -11.84 -17.31
C PHE A 325 31.56 -12.49 -18.70
N ALA A 326 32.76 -12.81 -19.19
CA ALA A 326 32.93 -13.56 -20.43
C ALA A 326 32.33 -14.98 -20.34
N ASP A 327 32.60 -15.70 -19.25
CA ASP A 327 32.04 -17.03 -19.01
C ASP A 327 30.50 -16.97 -18.90
N TRP A 328 29.95 -15.93 -18.26
CA TRP A 328 28.50 -15.69 -18.21
C TRP A 328 27.88 -15.46 -19.59
N GLN A 329 28.53 -14.68 -20.45
CA GLN A 329 28.07 -14.47 -21.82
C GLN A 329 28.11 -15.77 -22.63
N GLU A 330 29.16 -16.58 -22.48
CA GLU A 330 29.28 -17.90 -23.15
C GLU A 330 28.19 -18.88 -22.70
N LEU A 331 27.75 -18.82 -21.45
CA LEU A 331 26.65 -19.63 -20.91
C LEU A 331 25.26 -19.06 -21.23
N GLY A 332 25.21 -17.83 -21.74
CA GLY A 332 23.98 -17.15 -22.07
C GLY A 332 23.22 -16.57 -20.87
N ILE A 333 23.92 -16.32 -19.77
CA ILE A 333 23.40 -15.59 -18.60
C ILE A 333 23.03 -14.16 -19.03
N THR A 334 21.87 -13.69 -18.61
CA THR A 334 21.34 -12.35 -18.90
C THR A 334 21.26 -11.48 -17.64
N THR A 335 21.23 -12.10 -16.47
CA THR A 335 20.98 -11.42 -15.21
C THR A 335 21.84 -12.01 -14.10
N VAL A 336 22.47 -11.17 -13.30
CA VAL A 336 23.21 -11.58 -12.11
C VAL A 336 22.47 -11.16 -10.85
N PHE A 337 22.35 -12.08 -9.90
CA PHE A 337 21.84 -11.86 -8.55
C PHE A 337 23.04 -11.86 -7.60
N ALA A 338 23.58 -10.67 -7.32
CA ALA A 338 24.82 -10.52 -6.56
C ALA A 338 24.55 -10.09 -5.11
N ALA A 339 25.36 -10.57 -4.16
CA ALA A 339 25.42 -9.97 -2.83
C ALA A 339 25.93 -8.52 -2.90
N GLU A 340 25.55 -7.71 -1.91
CA GLU A 340 25.91 -6.29 -1.85
C GLU A 340 27.42 -6.06 -1.91
N GLN A 341 28.21 -6.88 -1.21
CA GLN A 341 29.67 -6.76 -1.12
C GLN A 341 30.31 -6.89 -2.51
N LEU A 342 29.91 -7.90 -3.28
CA LEU A 342 30.40 -8.12 -4.63
C LEU A 342 29.89 -7.04 -5.59
N ALA A 343 28.62 -6.65 -5.49
CA ALA A 343 28.06 -5.56 -6.28
C ALA A 343 28.73 -4.20 -5.96
N SER A 344 29.35 -4.06 -4.79
CA SER A 344 30.12 -2.89 -4.38
C SER A 344 31.57 -2.88 -4.88
N ARG A 345 32.11 -4.05 -5.27
CA ARG A 345 33.49 -4.21 -5.77
C ARG A 345 33.72 -3.33 -7.00
N GLU A 346 34.86 -2.64 -7.02
CA GLU A 346 35.26 -1.78 -8.13
C GLU A 346 35.26 -2.56 -9.46
N GLY A 347 34.68 -1.95 -10.51
CA GLY A 347 34.61 -2.51 -11.85
C GLY A 347 33.47 -3.54 -12.06
N PHE A 348 32.87 -4.09 -11.01
CA PHE A 348 31.83 -5.12 -11.15
C PHE A 348 30.59 -4.59 -11.89
N ARG A 349 30.08 -3.42 -11.47
CA ARG A 349 28.88 -2.81 -12.07
C ARG A 349 29.14 -2.33 -13.49
N GLU A 350 30.32 -1.78 -13.74
CA GLU A 350 30.74 -1.33 -15.06
C GLU A 350 30.86 -2.49 -16.04
N LEU A 351 31.45 -3.60 -15.61
CA LEU A 351 31.57 -4.82 -16.43
C LEU A 351 30.21 -5.48 -16.68
N ALA A 352 29.31 -5.52 -15.69
CA ALA A 352 27.94 -5.99 -15.89
C ALA A 352 27.22 -5.20 -17.01
N LYS A 353 27.31 -3.88 -16.94
CA LYS A 353 26.76 -2.99 -17.96
C LYS A 353 27.41 -3.17 -19.34
N GLN A 354 28.73 -3.32 -19.40
CA GLN A 354 29.46 -3.58 -20.66
C GLN A 354 29.09 -4.92 -21.28
N ALA A 355 28.87 -5.93 -20.44
CA ALA A 355 28.46 -7.26 -20.87
C ALA A 355 26.98 -7.35 -21.27
N GLY A 356 26.18 -6.31 -20.97
CA GLY A 356 24.74 -6.30 -21.18
C GLY A 356 23.99 -7.24 -20.23
N ILE A 357 24.55 -7.49 -19.04
CA ILE A 357 23.97 -8.35 -18.00
C ILE A 357 23.33 -7.46 -16.94
N GLU A 358 22.04 -7.67 -16.69
CA GLU A 358 21.28 -6.92 -15.69
C GLU A 358 21.74 -7.28 -14.28
N LEU A 359 21.89 -6.27 -13.41
CA LEU A 359 22.32 -6.44 -12.03
C LEU A 359 21.12 -6.38 -11.07
N TYR A 360 20.87 -7.49 -10.40
CA TYR A 360 19.98 -7.57 -9.24
C TYR A 360 20.81 -7.72 -7.97
N VAL A 361 20.57 -6.89 -6.96
CA VAL A 361 21.25 -7.01 -5.66
C VAL A 361 20.37 -7.78 -4.68
N ILE A 362 20.93 -8.82 -4.07
CA ILE A 362 20.26 -9.66 -3.06
C ILE A 362 20.15 -8.88 -1.75
N PHE A 363 18.93 -8.76 -1.23
CA PHE A 363 18.63 -8.03 0.00
C PHE A 363 17.85 -8.91 0.98
N PRO A 364 18.53 -9.56 1.95
CA PRO A 364 17.88 -10.31 3.02
C PRO A 364 17.13 -9.37 3.97
N VAL A 365 15.84 -9.61 4.20
CA VAL A 365 15.01 -8.72 5.03
C VAL A 365 14.96 -9.16 6.49
N LEU A 366 14.38 -10.34 6.76
CA LEU A 366 14.17 -10.81 8.13
C LEU A 366 15.29 -11.73 8.63
N TYR A 367 16.12 -12.24 7.71
CA TYR A 367 17.40 -12.85 8.06
C TYR A 367 18.43 -11.73 8.27
N ALA A 368 18.76 -11.47 9.54
CA ALA A 368 19.62 -10.35 9.94
C ALA A 368 20.55 -10.74 11.11
N PRO A 369 21.50 -11.67 10.89
CA PRO A 369 22.33 -12.25 11.95
C PRO A 369 23.12 -11.20 12.73
N GLU A 370 23.67 -10.19 12.05
CA GLU A 370 24.41 -9.11 12.69
C GLU A 370 23.53 -8.26 13.61
N ALA A 371 22.30 -7.95 13.18
CA ALA A 371 21.33 -7.20 13.98
C ALA A 371 20.85 -8.01 15.19
N LEU A 372 20.65 -9.32 15.02
CA LEU A 372 20.25 -10.24 16.08
C LEU A 372 21.37 -10.47 17.10
N ALA A 373 22.63 -10.51 16.66
CA ALA A 373 23.78 -10.58 17.55
C ALA A 373 23.94 -9.29 18.37
N ALA A 374 23.69 -8.12 17.78
CA ALA A 374 23.76 -6.83 18.45
C ALA A 374 22.58 -6.60 19.42
N ASP A 375 21.37 -7.04 19.04
CA ASP A 375 20.16 -6.95 19.86
C ASP A 375 19.32 -8.24 19.75
N PRO A 376 19.56 -9.21 20.66
CA PRO A 376 18.78 -10.46 20.69
C PRO A 376 17.28 -10.26 20.93
N SER A 377 16.83 -9.10 21.45
CA SER A 377 15.41 -8.81 21.66
C SER A 377 14.62 -8.66 20.36
N LEU A 378 15.32 -8.49 19.23
CA LEU A 378 14.74 -8.46 17.90
C LEU A 378 14.30 -9.83 17.39
N SER A 379 14.77 -10.92 18.00
CA SER A 379 14.47 -12.28 17.54
C SER A 379 12.96 -12.52 17.47
N ALA A 380 12.51 -13.17 16.38
CA ALA A 380 11.19 -13.77 16.35
C ALA A 380 11.12 -14.91 17.39
N VAL A 381 9.92 -15.21 17.86
CA VAL A 381 9.70 -16.25 18.88
C VAL A 381 8.79 -17.32 18.30
N THR A 382 9.18 -18.58 18.44
CA THR A 382 8.39 -19.74 18.01
C THR A 382 7.20 -19.99 18.93
N ALA A 383 6.25 -20.80 18.48
CA ALA A 383 5.07 -21.19 19.26
C ALA A 383 5.39 -21.87 20.60
N ASP A 384 6.56 -22.48 20.75
CA ASP A 384 7.05 -23.08 22.02
C ASP A 384 7.90 -22.10 22.85
N GLY A 385 7.95 -20.82 22.48
CA GLY A 385 8.58 -19.76 23.25
C GLY A 385 10.10 -19.65 23.08
N LYS A 386 10.68 -20.31 22.08
CA LYS A 386 12.12 -20.24 21.79
C LYS A 386 12.43 -19.15 20.76
N PRO A 387 13.68 -18.66 20.70
CA PRO A 387 14.14 -17.87 19.56
C PRO A 387 13.90 -18.62 18.25
N ALA A 388 13.43 -17.91 17.22
CA ALA A 388 13.20 -18.42 15.89
C ALA A 388 14.53 -18.63 15.15
N LYS A 389 15.22 -19.70 15.54
CA LYS A 389 16.52 -20.11 15.05
C LYS A 389 16.59 -21.63 14.92
N ASP A 390 17.07 -22.09 13.77
CA ASP A 390 17.44 -23.48 13.54
C ASP A 390 18.70 -23.50 12.66
N ASP A 391 19.75 -24.14 13.16
CA ASP A 391 21.11 -24.08 12.62
C ASP A 391 21.55 -22.62 12.30
N TRP A 392 21.82 -22.33 11.02
CA TRP A 392 22.22 -21.01 10.54
C TRP A 392 21.04 -20.07 10.26
N VAL A 393 19.82 -20.59 10.17
CA VAL A 393 18.63 -19.80 9.84
C VAL A 393 18.11 -19.17 11.12
N GLU A 394 18.10 -17.84 11.18
CA GLU A 394 17.53 -17.08 12.30
C GLU A 394 16.80 -15.83 11.80
N PHE A 395 15.65 -15.53 12.41
CA PHE A 395 14.78 -14.47 11.94
C PHE A 395 14.55 -13.40 12.99
N ALA A 396 14.58 -12.15 12.55
CA ALA A 396 14.03 -11.02 13.29
C ALA A 396 12.51 -11.03 13.25
N CYS A 397 11.90 -10.48 14.30
CA CYS A 397 10.46 -10.33 14.41
C CYS A 397 9.94 -9.31 13.37
N PRO A 398 9.02 -9.72 12.48
CA PRO A 398 8.54 -8.87 11.39
C PRO A 398 7.59 -7.74 11.86
N SER A 399 7.30 -7.69 13.16
CA SER A 399 6.43 -6.69 13.79
C SER A 399 7.19 -5.60 14.55
N ARG A 400 8.52 -5.64 14.59
CA ARG A 400 9.36 -4.61 15.25
C ARG A 400 9.49 -3.38 14.36
N GLU A 401 8.76 -2.31 14.67
CA GLU A 401 8.67 -1.11 13.82
C GLU A 401 10.02 -0.47 13.52
N GLU A 402 10.86 -0.26 14.54
CA GLU A 402 12.21 0.31 14.34
C GLU A 402 13.09 -0.59 13.46
N PHE A 403 12.99 -1.91 13.58
CA PHE A 403 13.71 -2.84 12.71
C PHE A 403 13.19 -2.79 11.28
N ARG A 404 11.85 -2.76 11.09
CA ARG A 404 11.23 -2.60 9.77
C ARG A 404 11.71 -1.32 9.09
N GLN A 405 11.69 -0.19 9.81
CA GLN A 405 12.15 1.09 9.27
C GLN A 405 13.63 1.05 8.89
N ARG A 406 14.50 0.47 9.74
CA ARG A 406 15.92 0.28 9.39
C ARG A 406 16.12 -0.54 8.11
N ARG A 407 15.35 -1.63 7.92
CA ARG A 407 15.41 -2.41 6.67
C ARG A 407 14.96 -1.60 5.46
N VAL A 408 13.94 -0.75 5.61
CA VAL A 408 13.51 0.18 4.55
C VAL A 408 14.64 1.16 4.20
N ASP A 409 15.23 1.80 5.20
CA ASP A 409 16.29 2.79 5.01
C ASP A 409 17.54 2.17 4.37
N GLU A 410 17.92 0.96 4.77
CA GLU A 410 19.04 0.22 4.18
C GLU A 410 18.78 -0.18 2.73
N ALA A 411 17.56 -0.62 2.40
CA ALA A 411 17.20 -0.92 1.02
C ALA A 411 17.28 0.35 0.14
N VAL A 412 16.80 1.49 0.64
CA VAL A 412 16.90 2.78 -0.07
C VAL A 412 18.37 3.18 -0.26
N ASP A 413 19.20 3.07 0.78
CA ASP A 413 20.62 3.41 0.67
C ASP A 413 21.35 2.48 -0.30
N LEU A 414 21.08 1.19 -0.26
CA LEU A 414 21.62 0.20 -1.20
C LEU A 414 21.26 0.57 -2.65
N VAL A 415 19.98 0.84 -2.94
CA VAL A 415 19.54 1.25 -4.28
C VAL A 415 20.16 2.58 -4.69
N ARG A 416 20.31 3.52 -3.75
CA ARG A 416 20.95 4.82 -3.99
C ARG A 416 22.42 4.68 -4.35
N ARG A 417 23.17 3.89 -3.60
CA ARG A 417 24.63 3.70 -3.79
C ARG A 417 24.94 2.88 -5.03
N LEU A 418 24.25 1.76 -5.22
CA LEU A 418 24.60 0.79 -6.25
C LEU A 418 23.83 0.98 -7.56
N ARG A 419 22.69 1.67 -7.52
CA ARG A 419 21.78 1.90 -8.67
C ARG A 419 21.54 0.63 -9.51
N PRO A 420 21.18 -0.52 -8.90
CA PRO A 420 21.02 -1.77 -9.62
C PRO A 420 19.81 -1.74 -10.56
N ASP A 421 19.76 -2.64 -11.55
CA ASP A 421 18.60 -2.81 -12.42
C ASP A 421 17.41 -3.40 -11.65
N GLY A 422 17.69 -4.24 -10.65
CA GLY A 422 16.68 -4.79 -9.76
C GLY A 422 17.12 -4.99 -8.31
N LEU A 423 16.13 -5.12 -7.43
CA LEU A 423 16.28 -5.54 -6.05
C LEU A 423 15.72 -6.95 -5.89
N SER A 424 16.54 -7.87 -5.39
CA SER A 424 16.14 -9.25 -5.11
C SER A 424 15.88 -9.41 -3.62
N ILE A 425 14.63 -9.22 -3.21
CA ILE A 425 14.18 -9.29 -1.83
C ILE A 425 14.11 -10.76 -1.39
N ASP A 426 14.93 -11.10 -0.39
CA ASP A 426 15.04 -12.45 0.17
C ASP A 426 14.63 -12.46 1.66
N PHE A 427 14.29 -13.63 2.19
CA PHE A 427 13.87 -13.81 3.59
C PHE A 427 12.69 -12.92 4.02
N ILE A 428 11.77 -12.59 3.11
CA ILE A 428 10.54 -11.84 3.39
C ILE A 428 9.37 -12.81 3.71
N ARG A 429 9.47 -13.46 4.87
CA ARG A 429 8.52 -14.47 5.37
C ARG A 429 8.61 -14.60 6.89
N HIS A 430 7.66 -15.27 7.53
CA HIS A 430 7.87 -15.74 8.92
C HIS A 430 8.86 -16.90 8.95
N PHE A 431 9.42 -17.14 10.14
CA PHE A 431 10.47 -18.14 10.34
C PHE A 431 9.98 -19.55 9.98
N VAL A 432 10.76 -20.21 9.12
CA VAL A 432 10.73 -21.64 8.88
C VAL A 432 12.02 -22.03 8.16
N PHE A 433 12.68 -23.10 8.59
CA PHE A 433 13.80 -23.70 7.88
C PHE A 433 13.28 -24.70 6.85
N TRP A 434 12.68 -24.16 5.78
CA TRP A 434 11.93 -24.93 4.78
C TRP A 434 12.82 -25.90 3.99
N GLU A 435 14.12 -25.64 3.86
CA GLU A 435 15.07 -26.57 3.23
C GLU A 435 15.16 -27.93 3.94
N MET A 436 14.78 -27.99 5.22
CA MET A 436 14.80 -29.21 6.03
C MET A 436 13.43 -29.92 6.09
N VAL A 437 12.41 -29.42 5.38
CA VAL A 437 11.07 -29.99 5.40
C VAL A 437 10.94 -31.05 4.30
N ALA A 438 10.98 -32.32 4.74
CA ALA A 438 10.83 -33.47 3.86
C ALA A 438 9.45 -33.52 3.17
N PRO A 439 9.34 -34.18 2.01
CA PRO A 439 8.10 -34.44 1.29
C PRO A 439 6.88 -34.86 2.09
N ASP A 440 7.11 -35.72 3.08
CA ASP A 440 6.14 -36.43 3.90
C ASP A 440 6.09 -35.90 5.34
N ALA A 441 6.72 -34.74 5.60
CA ALA A 441 6.71 -34.10 6.90
C ALA A 441 5.28 -33.83 7.38
N ASP A 442 5.04 -34.07 8.67
CA ASP A 442 3.76 -33.78 9.32
C ASP A 442 3.55 -32.24 9.40
N PRO A 443 2.50 -31.69 8.76
CA PRO A 443 2.20 -30.26 8.81
C PRO A 443 2.04 -29.68 10.21
N ALA A 444 1.66 -30.51 11.19
CA ALA A 444 1.51 -30.12 12.60
C ALA A 444 2.85 -29.95 13.32
N GLY A 445 3.93 -30.55 12.80
CA GLY A 445 5.28 -30.45 13.34
C GLY A 445 6.08 -29.26 12.84
N LEU A 446 5.57 -28.51 11.85
CA LEU A 446 6.26 -27.34 11.31
C LEU A 446 6.35 -26.22 12.35
N SER A 447 7.54 -25.62 12.48
CA SER A 447 7.75 -24.48 13.37
C SER A 447 6.87 -23.29 12.95
N ASP A 448 6.11 -22.77 13.90
CA ASP A 448 5.27 -21.59 13.72
C ASP A 448 5.82 -20.40 14.51
N ALA A 449 5.84 -19.23 13.89
CA ALA A 449 6.33 -17.96 14.41
C ALA A 449 5.53 -16.82 13.76
N CYS A 450 5.45 -15.61 14.32
CA CYS A 450 6.15 -15.10 15.49
C CYS A 450 5.18 -14.87 16.68
N TYR A 451 5.40 -15.57 17.79
CA TYR A 451 4.62 -15.53 19.04
C TYR A 451 5.24 -14.63 20.12
N CYS A 452 6.07 -13.64 19.73
CA CYS A 452 6.62 -12.72 20.71
C CYS A 452 5.52 -11.77 21.24
N PRO A 453 5.67 -11.18 22.43
CA PRO A 453 4.65 -10.30 23.02
C PRO A 453 4.23 -9.13 22.11
N THR A 454 5.14 -8.63 21.27
CA THR A 454 4.82 -7.58 20.29
C THR A 454 3.85 -8.06 19.23
N CYS A 455 4.08 -9.24 18.63
CA CYS A 455 3.17 -9.81 17.66
C CYS A 455 1.83 -10.17 18.29
N LEU A 456 1.84 -10.77 19.48
CA LEU A 456 0.62 -11.16 20.18
C LEU A 456 -0.22 -9.95 20.57
N ARG A 457 0.37 -8.83 21.02
CA ARG A 457 -0.36 -7.59 21.29
C ARG A 457 -0.97 -7.00 20.03
N ARG A 458 -0.21 -6.95 18.94
CA ARG A 458 -0.72 -6.45 17.64
C ARG A 458 -1.85 -7.31 17.13
N PHE A 459 -1.75 -8.62 17.25
CA PHE A 459 -2.82 -9.53 16.86
C PHE A 459 -4.04 -9.41 17.77
N ALA A 460 -3.87 -9.33 19.09
CA ALA A 460 -4.96 -9.13 20.03
C ALA A 460 -5.78 -7.87 19.73
N ALA A 461 -5.12 -6.80 19.25
CA ALA A 461 -5.79 -5.57 18.83
C ALA A 461 -6.69 -5.74 17.59
N THR A 462 -6.54 -6.84 16.83
CA THR A 462 -7.40 -7.18 15.68
C THR A 462 -8.60 -8.05 16.07
N LEU A 463 -8.61 -8.59 17.29
CA LEU A 463 -9.68 -9.48 17.77
C LEU A 463 -10.85 -8.68 18.35
N THR A 464 -12.00 -9.35 18.48
CA THR A 464 -13.19 -8.76 19.12
C THR A 464 -12.88 -8.34 20.57
N ALA A 465 -13.38 -7.17 20.96
CA ALA A 465 -13.21 -6.62 22.31
C ALA A 465 -13.61 -7.66 23.38
N GLY A 466 -12.74 -7.87 24.37
CA GLY A 466 -12.91 -8.87 25.43
C GLY A 466 -12.23 -10.22 25.18
N SER A 467 -11.62 -10.43 24.01
CA SER A 467 -10.80 -11.63 23.74
C SER A 467 -9.61 -11.71 24.70
N GLN A 468 -9.46 -12.83 25.43
CA GLN A 468 -8.39 -13.04 26.41
C GLN A 468 -7.25 -13.86 25.80
N LEU A 469 -6.45 -13.23 24.92
CA LEU A 469 -5.24 -13.86 24.37
C LEU A 469 -4.10 -13.83 25.41
N PRO A 470 -3.45 -14.97 25.75
CA PRO A 470 -2.31 -15.00 26.68
C PRO A 470 -1.02 -14.37 26.09
N ILE A 471 -0.88 -13.04 26.18
CA ILE A 471 0.21 -12.28 25.53
C ILE A 471 1.62 -12.70 25.97
N ASP A 472 1.79 -13.07 27.24
CA ASP A 472 3.10 -13.32 27.84
C ASP A 472 3.49 -14.81 27.87
N ASP A 473 2.65 -15.69 27.32
CA ASP A 473 2.89 -17.13 27.21
C ASP A 473 2.70 -17.60 25.76
N PRO A 474 3.79 -17.69 24.96
CA PRO A 474 3.73 -18.12 23.56
C PRO A 474 3.03 -19.46 23.33
N ALA A 475 3.23 -20.44 24.23
CA ALA A 475 2.66 -21.77 24.08
C ALA A 475 1.14 -21.76 24.35
N ALA A 476 0.71 -21.05 25.40
CA ALA A 476 -0.70 -20.85 25.68
C ALA A 476 -1.39 -20.01 24.59
N ALA A 477 -0.72 -18.97 24.09
CA ALA A 477 -1.20 -18.16 22.97
C ALA A 477 -1.37 -19.01 21.70
N ALA A 478 -0.39 -19.85 21.36
CA ALA A 478 -0.48 -20.73 20.20
C ALA A 478 -1.65 -21.73 20.32
N ALA A 479 -1.83 -22.33 21.50
CA ALA A 479 -2.97 -23.21 21.74
C ALA A 479 -4.32 -22.46 21.63
N TRP A 480 -4.40 -21.26 22.21
CA TRP A 480 -5.59 -20.42 22.15
C TRP A 480 -5.91 -20.00 20.71
N ILE A 481 -4.91 -19.54 19.96
CA ILE A 481 -5.05 -19.12 18.56
C ILE A 481 -5.55 -20.27 17.70
N ARG A 482 -4.96 -21.47 17.83
CA ARG A 482 -5.41 -22.64 17.08
C ARG A 482 -6.88 -22.98 17.36
N ALA A 483 -7.32 -22.84 18.62
CA ALA A 483 -8.69 -23.17 19.01
C ALA A 483 -9.72 -22.09 18.66
N ASN A 484 -9.32 -20.82 18.61
CA ASN A 484 -10.27 -19.71 18.60
C ASN A 484 -10.14 -18.76 17.40
N ALA A 485 -8.96 -18.64 16.78
CA ALA A 485 -8.67 -17.56 15.83
C ALA A 485 -7.66 -17.94 14.74
N ALA A 486 -7.61 -19.22 14.33
CA ALA A 486 -6.61 -19.73 13.40
C ALA A 486 -6.59 -18.99 12.06
N ALA A 487 -7.75 -18.76 11.45
CA ALA A 487 -7.86 -18.05 10.17
C ALA A 487 -7.43 -16.57 10.27
N ASP A 488 -7.81 -15.89 11.36
CA ASP A 488 -7.40 -14.50 11.58
C ASP A 488 -5.90 -14.39 11.85
N TRP A 489 -5.30 -15.38 12.51
CA TRP A 489 -3.85 -15.44 12.69
C TRP A 489 -3.09 -15.60 11.37
N VAL A 490 -3.57 -16.47 10.46
CA VAL A 490 -2.99 -16.60 9.11
C VAL A 490 -3.06 -15.26 8.37
N ARG A 491 -4.23 -14.59 8.40
CA ARG A 491 -4.39 -13.26 7.78
C ARG A 491 -3.42 -12.24 8.38
N PHE A 492 -3.31 -12.18 9.71
CA PHE A 492 -2.39 -11.29 10.40
C PHE A 492 -0.93 -11.53 9.97
N LYS A 493 -0.51 -12.79 9.85
CA LYS A 493 0.84 -13.14 9.39
C LYS A 493 1.08 -12.68 7.95
N GLN A 494 0.13 -12.93 7.06
CA GLN A 494 0.17 -12.51 5.65
C GLN A 494 0.25 -11.00 5.50
N GLU A 495 -0.58 -10.25 6.23
CA GLU A 495 -0.57 -8.79 6.23
C GLU A 495 0.73 -8.23 6.79
N THR A 496 1.28 -8.86 7.83
CA THR A 496 2.55 -8.44 8.44
C THR A 496 3.72 -8.51 7.46
N ILE A 497 3.81 -9.59 6.67
CA ILE A 497 4.85 -9.77 5.65
C ILE A 497 4.60 -8.87 4.44
N SER A 498 3.38 -8.87 3.91
CA SER A 498 3.05 -8.11 2.70
C SER A 498 3.20 -6.60 2.91
N SER A 499 2.84 -6.09 4.09
CA SER A 499 3.06 -4.68 4.43
C SER A 499 4.55 -4.31 4.53
N LEU A 500 5.40 -5.21 5.00
CA LEU A 500 6.85 -4.95 5.06
C LEU A 500 7.47 -4.96 3.66
N ALA A 501 7.09 -5.94 2.83
CA ALA A 501 7.48 -5.98 1.42
C ALA A 501 7.08 -4.68 0.71
N TRP A 502 5.83 -4.24 0.90
CA TRP A 502 5.34 -3.00 0.34
C TRP A 502 6.16 -1.78 0.79
N GLN A 503 6.43 -1.63 2.09
CA GLN A 503 7.23 -0.52 2.63
C GLN A 503 8.61 -0.41 1.95
N ILE A 504 9.30 -1.54 1.81
CA ILE A 504 10.62 -1.60 1.16
C ILE A 504 10.50 -1.23 -0.33
N ILE A 505 9.54 -1.82 -1.03
CA ILE A 505 9.37 -1.63 -2.49
C ILE A 505 8.98 -0.19 -2.81
N GLN A 506 8.04 0.42 -2.07
CA GLN A 506 7.64 1.79 -2.31
C GLN A 506 8.77 2.78 -2.04
N ALA A 507 9.48 2.64 -0.92
CA ALA A 507 10.57 3.54 -0.58
C ALA A 507 11.70 3.48 -1.62
N THR A 508 12.03 2.28 -2.10
CA THR A 508 13.07 2.10 -3.13
C THR A 508 12.62 2.57 -4.51
N LYS A 509 11.35 2.34 -4.90
CA LYS A 509 10.78 2.84 -6.17
C LYS A 509 10.57 4.35 -6.18
N ALA A 510 10.32 4.98 -5.03
CA ALA A 510 10.29 6.44 -4.92
C ALA A 510 11.65 7.06 -5.27
N PHE A 511 12.76 6.36 -4.99
CA PHE A 511 14.09 6.80 -5.41
C PHE A 511 14.44 6.40 -6.85
N LYS A 512 14.07 5.19 -7.27
CA LYS A 512 14.32 4.66 -8.63
C LYS A 512 13.05 4.01 -9.17
N SER A 513 12.25 4.81 -9.87
CA SER A 513 10.92 4.40 -10.36
C SER A 513 10.94 3.19 -11.32
N ASN A 514 12.04 2.98 -12.04
CA ASN A 514 12.22 1.84 -12.95
C ASN A 514 12.96 0.64 -12.33
N LEU A 515 13.13 0.60 -11.01
CA LEU A 515 13.74 -0.54 -10.31
C LEU A 515 12.83 -1.76 -10.43
N ARG A 516 13.37 -2.88 -10.94
CA ARG A 516 12.66 -4.17 -10.94
C ARG A 516 12.75 -4.86 -9.59
N VAL A 517 11.71 -5.59 -9.20
CA VAL A 517 11.65 -6.30 -7.93
C VAL A 517 11.47 -7.79 -8.17
N ASN A 518 12.42 -8.58 -7.67
CA ASN A 518 12.29 -10.02 -7.56
C ASN A 518 12.08 -10.39 -6.10
N LEU A 519 11.03 -11.16 -5.79
CA LEU A 519 10.69 -11.54 -4.42
C LEU A 519 10.76 -13.06 -4.24
N HIS A 520 11.61 -13.53 -3.34
CA HIS A 520 11.78 -14.97 -3.09
C HIS A 520 10.63 -15.55 -2.25
N VAL A 521 10.07 -16.65 -2.73
CA VAL A 521 9.01 -17.40 -2.01
C VAL A 521 9.45 -18.83 -1.72
N VAL A 522 8.94 -19.37 -0.61
CA VAL A 522 9.11 -20.80 -0.29
C VAL A 522 8.45 -21.62 -1.40
N PRO A 523 9.09 -22.70 -1.91
CA PRO A 523 8.59 -23.46 -3.06
C PRO A 523 7.45 -24.43 -2.67
N TRP A 524 6.55 -24.01 -1.78
CA TRP A 524 5.38 -24.79 -1.41
C TRP A 524 4.18 -24.35 -2.25
N ARG A 525 3.46 -25.33 -2.82
CA ARG A 525 2.21 -25.09 -3.53
C ARG A 525 1.11 -24.69 -2.54
N THR A 526 0.01 -24.15 -3.04
CA THR A 526 -1.10 -23.62 -2.22
C THR A 526 -1.58 -24.62 -1.17
N GLY A 527 -1.70 -25.89 -1.56
CA GLY A 527 -2.16 -26.98 -0.68
C GLY A 527 -1.06 -27.75 0.05
N ASP A 528 0.22 -27.49 -0.23
CA ASP A 528 1.31 -28.24 0.42
C ASP A 528 1.33 -27.95 1.93
N PHE A 529 1.52 -29.01 2.71
CA PHE A 529 1.61 -29.00 4.17
C PHE A 529 0.47 -28.25 4.87
N ASP A 530 -0.78 -28.51 4.46
CA ASP A 530 -1.97 -27.87 5.03
C ASP A 530 -1.87 -26.33 4.93
N GLY A 531 -1.60 -25.86 3.71
CA GLY A 531 -1.52 -24.44 3.39
C GLY A 531 -0.36 -23.71 4.05
N ALA A 532 0.77 -24.38 4.31
CA ALA A 532 1.88 -23.82 5.09
C ALA A 532 2.51 -22.57 4.45
N ILE A 533 2.37 -22.35 3.15
CA ILE A 533 2.82 -21.11 2.49
C ILE A 533 2.15 -19.88 3.11
N ALA A 534 0.85 -19.96 3.39
CA ALA A 534 0.10 -18.90 4.07
C ALA A 534 0.23 -19.05 5.60
N ARG A 535 0.01 -20.26 6.13
CA ARG A 535 -0.10 -20.51 7.57
C ARG A 535 1.22 -20.35 8.32
N ILE A 536 2.30 -20.88 7.76
CA ILE A 536 3.63 -20.89 8.39
C ILE A 536 4.50 -19.76 7.85
N ALA A 537 4.71 -19.69 6.54
CA ALA A 537 5.59 -18.68 5.96
C ALA A 537 4.93 -17.28 5.91
N GLY A 538 3.60 -17.18 6.01
CA GLY A 538 2.89 -15.90 5.92
C GLY A 538 3.06 -15.21 4.57
N GLN A 539 3.28 -15.97 3.50
CA GLN A 539 3.43 -15.42 2.15
C GLN A 539 2.08 -15.47 1.43
N ASP A 540 1.42 -14.32 1.34
CA ASP A 540 0.26 -14.13 0.48
C ASP A 540 0.73 -13.84 -0.93
N ARG A 541 0.80 -14.88 -1.77
CA ARG A 541 1.32 -14.75 -3.13
C ARG A 541 0.48 -13.83 -4.00
N ALA A 542 -0.83 -13.74 -3.77
CA ALA A 542 -1.68 -12.80 -4.48
C ALA A 542 -1.22 -11.37 -4.15
N THR A 543 -1.18 -10.99 -2.87
CA THR A 543 -0.73 -9.64 -2.50
C THR A 543 0.72 -9.38 -2.93
N LEU A 544 1.64 -10.33 -2.71
CA LEU A 544 3.06 -10.16 -3.06
C LEU A 544 3.31 -10.06 -4.58
N GLY A 545 2.54 -10.79 -5.39
CA GLY A 545 2.64 -10.74 -6.85
C GLY A 545 2.21 -9.39 -7.42
N HIS A 546 1.28 -8.69 -6.78
CA HIS A 546 0.92 -7.30 -7.15
C HIS A 546 2.01 -6.27 -6.78
N LEU A 547 3.00 -6.63 -5.96
CA LEU A 547 4.09 -5.74 -5.54
C LEU A 547 5.38 -5.97 -6.33
N ALA A 548 5.59 -7.19 -6.81
CA ALA A 548 6.82 -7.63 -7.43
C ALA A 548 6.71 -7.72 -8.95
N ASP A 549 7.84 -7.55 -9.64
CA ASP A 549 7.93 -7.85 -11.06
C ASP A 549 8.09 -9.37 -11.31
N TYR A 550 8.68 -10.07 -10.33
CA TYR A 550 8.82 -11.53 -10.33
C TYR A 550 8.57 -12.11 -8.94
N LEU A 551 7.78 -13.19 -8.87
CA LEU A 551 7.84 -14.13 -7.75
C LEU A 551 8.84 -15.25 -8.08
N SER A 552 9.79 -15.48 -7.18
CA SER A 552 10.89 -16.43 -7.39
C SER A 552 10.82 -17.58 -6.39
N PRO A 553 10.11 -18.68 -6.71
CA PRO A 553 10.10 -19.86 -5.85
C PRO A 553 11.45 -20.57 -5.88
N MET A 554 11.98 -20.89 -4.70
CA MET A 554 13.29 -21.55 -4.53
C MET A 554 13.19 -23.07 -4.72
N CYS A 555 13.01 -23.52 -5.95
CA CYS A 555 12.72 -24.90 -6.35
C CYS A 555 13.96 -25.81 -6.33
N TYR A 556 14.46 -26.12 -5.13
CA TYR A 556 15.61 -27.00 -4.91
C TYR A 556 15.18 -28.48 -4.92
N SER A 557 14.87 -28.99 -6.12
CA SER A 557 14.26 -30.32 -6.30
C SER A 557 15.05 -31.45 -5.65
N HIS A 558 16.36 -31.52 -5.93
CA HIS A 558 17.22 -32.58 -5.42
C HIS A 558 17.35 -32.50 -3.89
N MET A 559 17.62 -31.32 -3.33
CA MET A 559 17.67 -31.06 -1.88
C MET A 559 16.39 -31.53 -1.18
N LEU A 560 15.23 -31.25 -1.78
CA LEU A 560 13.92 -31.52 -1.18
C LEU A 560 13.34 -32.91 -1.51
N TYR A 561 14.14 -33.84 -2.06
CA TYR A 561 13.67 -35.18 -2.45
C TYR A 561 12.47 -35.13 -3.41
N ARG A 562 12.46 -34.14 -4.32
CA ARG A 562 11.43 -33.95 -5.33
C ARG A 562 11.93 -34.36 -6.71
N PRO A 563 11.08 -34.96 -7.55
CA PRO A 563 11.44 -35.23 -8.93
C PRO A 563 11.44 -33.92 -9.75
N PRO A 564 12.19 -33.82 -10.87
CA PRO A 564 12.32 -32.58 -11.64
C PRO A 564 11.00 -31.90 -12.03
N GLU A 565 9.98 -32.68 -12.40
CA GLU A 565 8.65 -32.17 -12.79
C GLU A 565 7.91 -31.43 -11.67
N TRP A 566 8.33 -31.60 -10.41
CA TRP A 566 7.81 -30.84 -9.29
C TRP A 566 8.05 -29.33 -9.48
N ILE A 567 9.18 -28.93 -10.06
CA ILE A 567 9.53 -27.53 -10.32
C ILE A 567 8.43 -26.87 -11.17
N ALA A 568 8.06 -27.50 -12.29
CA ALA A 568 7.02 -26.99 -13.17
C ALA A 568 5.65 -26.91 -12.45
N SER A 569 5.36 -27.85 -11.54
CA SER A 569 4.14 -27.82 -10.73
C SER A 569 4.11 -26.65 -9.74
N VAL A 570 5.25 -26.31 -9.14
CA VAL A 570 5.39 -25.14 -8.25
C VAL A 570 5.23 -23.85 -9.06
N VAL A 571 5.88 -23.76 -10.24
CA VAL A 571 5.79 -22.58 -11.12
C VAL A 571 4.34 -22.30 -11.50
N ARG A 572 3.58 -23.33 -11.93
CA ARG A 572 2.16 -23.16 -12.29
C ARG A 572 1.32 -22.69 -11.12
N ASP A 573 1.46 -23.30 -9.95
CA ASP A 573 0.70 -22.93 -8.75
C ASP A 573 1.05 -21.52 -8.26
N VAL A 574 2.33 -21.11 -8.31
CA VAL A 574 2.76 -19.74 -7.96
C VAL A 574 2.21 -18.73 -8.97
N ALA A 575 2.24 -19.05 -10.27
CA ALA A 575 1.72 -18.15 -11.31
C ALA A 575 0.20 -17.93 -11.16
N GLU A 576 -0.54 -19.02 -10.92
CA GLU A 576 -1.99 -18.96 -10.67
C GLU A 576 -2.32 -18.18 -9.39
N ALA A 577 -1.54 -18.36 -8.33
CA ALA A 577 -1.79 -17.69 -7.05
C ALA A 577 -1.34 -16.22 -7.02
N GLY A 578 -0.32 -15.84 -7.80
CA GLY A 578 0.32 -14.52 -7.70
C GLY A 578 -0.01 -13.53 -8.82
N ASP A 579 -0.55 -14.00 -9.95
CA ASP A 579 -0.84 -13.18 -11.14
C ASP A 579 0.35 -12.29 -11.58
N CYS A 580 1.56 -12.82 -11.47
CA CYS A 580 2.79 -12.15 -11.88
C CYS A 580 3.73 -13.15 -12.57
N PRO A 581 4.73 -12.68 -13.35
CA PRO A 581 5.78 -13.53 -13.88
C PRO A 581 6.47 -14.35 -12.78
N VAL A 582 6.74 -15.62 -13.07
CA VAL A 582 7.40 -16.53 -12.12
C VAL A 582 8.80 -16.85 -12.58
N LEU A 583 9.77 -16.66 -11.70
CA LEU A 583 11.20 -16.86 -11.99
C LEU A 583 11.77 -17.90 -11.02
N PRO A 584 11.64 -19.22 -11.31
CA PRO A 584 12.09 -20.26 -10.39
C PRO A 584 13.61 -20.24 -10.20
N SER A 585 14.05 -20.31 -8.94
CA SER A 585 15.46 -20.58 -8.61
C SER A 585 15.66 -22.09 -8.50
N ILE A 586 16.68 -22.64 -9.16
CA ILE A 586 17.04 -24.07 -9.06
C ILE A 586 18.46 -24.23 -8.54
N GLN A 587 18.73 -25.36 -7.87
CA GLN A 587 20.09 -25.70 -7.44
C GLN A 587 20.89 -26.32 -8.59
N VAL A 588 22.21 -26.13 -8.59
CA VAL A 588 23.13 -26.75 -9.56
C VAL A 588 24.10 -27.76 -8.94
N ALA A 589 24.19 -27.83 -7.60
CA ALA A 589 24.95 -28.85 -6.88
C ALA A 589 24.13 -29.51 -5.77
N SER A 590 24.63 -30.61 -5.23
CA SER A 590 24.07 -31.23 -4.03
C SER A 590 24.28 -30.33 -2.83
N ALA A 591 23.23 -30.19 -2.02
CA ALA A 591 23.25 -29.51 -0.74
C ALA A 591 22.38 -30.30 0.23
N TYR A 592 22.86 -30.46 1.47
CA TYR A 592 22.21 -31.27 2.53
C TYR A 592 21.98 -32.75 2.18
N ARG A 593 22.65 -33.24 1.14
CA ARG A 593 22.53 -34.60 0.61
C ARG A 593 23.89 -35.17 0.27
N ASP A 594 24.07 -36.45 0.56
CA ASP A 594 25.29 -37.19 0.26
C ASP A 594 25.33 -37.67 -1.20
N ASP A 595 24.16 -37.84 -1.84
CA ASP A 595 24.07 -38.21 -3.25
C ASP A 595 24.29 -37.00 -4.17
N VAL A 596 24.82 -37.30 -5.37
CA VAL A 596 25.26 -36.29 -6.33
C VAL A 596 24.11 -35.90 -7.26
N LEU A 597 23.80 -34.61 -7.32
CA LEU A 597 22.99 -34.02 -8.38
C LEU A 597 23.74 -34.16 -9.70
N SER A 598 23.33 -35.14 -10.51
CA SER A 598 23.97 -35.45 -11.78
C SER A 598 23.68 -34.39 -12.85
N ALA A 599 24.52 -34.33 -13.90
CA ALA A 599 24.28 -33.44 -15.04
C ALA A 599 22.95 -33.74 -15.77
N ALA A 600 22.55 -35.02 -15.83
CA ALA A 600 21.29 -35.43 -16.43
C ALA A 600 20.07 -34.99 -15.61
N GLU A 601 20.18 -35.06 -14.28
CA GLU A 601 19.13 -34.56 -13.38
C GLU A 601 19.06 -33.03 -13.40
N LEU A 602 20.20 -32.33 -13.47
CA LEU A 602 20.21 -30.88 -13.70
C LEU A 602 19.53 -30.50 -15.01
N GLU A 603 19.79 -31.23 -16.11
CA GLU A 603 19.11 -30.99 -17.38
C GLU A 603 17.60 -31.13 -17.23
N ALA A 604 17.13 -32.19 -16.58
CA ALA A 604 15.70 -32.40 -16.35
C ALA A 604 15.09 -31.27 -15.49
N CYS A 605 15.78 -30.84 -14.43
CA CYS A 605 15.35 -29.73 -13.58
C CYS A 605 15.30 -28.40 -14.34
N LEU A 606 16.31 -28.11 -15.15
CA LEU A 606 16.39 -26.90 -15.97
C LEU A 606 15.28 -26.86 -17.02
N ARG A 607 15.00 -27.98 -17.69
CA ARG A 607 13.89 -28.07 -18.64
C ARG A 607 12.54 -27.84 -17.96
N ALA A 608 12.31 -28.47 -16.80
CA ALA A 608 11.10 -28.26 -16.01
C ALA A 608 10.96 -26.80 -15.52
N ALA A 609 12.06 -26.14 -15.16
CA ALA A 609 12.07 -24.74 -14.75
C ALA A 609 11.73 -23.76 -15.88
N LEU A 610 12.04 -24.11 -17.12
CA LEU A 610 11.77 -23.29 -18.32
C LEU A 610 10.39 -23.56 -18.93
N GLU A 611 9.64 -24.55 -18.44
CA GLU A 611 8.28 -24.80 -18.92
C GLU A 611 7.36 -23.58 -18.68
N PRO A 612 6.50 -23.20 -19.64
CA PRO A 612 5.48 -22.19 -19.41
C PRO A 612 4.63 -22.52 -18.16
N PRO A 613 4.25 -21.53 -17.34
CA PRO A 613 4.33 -20.08 -17.55
C PRO A 613 5.61 -19.41 -17.03
N SER A 614 6.72 -20.15 -16.90
CA SER A 614 7.98 -19.59 -16.38
C SER A 614 8.49 -18.41 -17.21
N ALA A 615 8.98 -17.38 -16.52
CA ALA A 615 9.65 -16.22 -17.12
C ALA A 615 11.17 -16.45 -17.33
N GLY A 616 11.69 -17.59 -16.90
CA GLY A 616 13.12 -17.90 -16.97
C GLY A 616 13.59 -18.88 -15.89
N VAL A 617 14.85 -18.77 -15.48
CA VAL A 617 15.43 -19.60 -14.43
C VAL A 617 16.54 -18.83 -13.72
N VAL A 618 16.73 -19.08 -12.42
CA VAL A 618 17.89 -18.59 -11.67
C VAL A 618 18.68 -19.75 -11.11
N PHE A 619 19.96 -19.84 -11.45
CA PHE A 619 20.85 -20.86 -10.92
C PHE A 619 21.43 -20.46 -9.55
N TRP A 620 21.29 -21.34 -8.57
CA TRP A 620 21.96 -21.25 -7.28
C TRP A 620 23.02 -22.37 -7.19
N LYS A 621 24.31 -22.06 -7.33
CA LYS A 621 24.96 -20.74 -7.53
C LYS A 621 26.17 -20.82 -8.48
N TRP A 622 26.80 -19.69 -8.78
CA TRP A 622 27.91 -19.59 -9.74
C TRP A 622 29.07 -20.56 -9.48
N ASP A 623 29.58 -20.61 -8.25
CA ASP A 623 30.78 -21.40 -7.92
C ASP A 623 30.62 -22.88 -8.29
N ASP A 624 29.41 -23.41 -8.11
CA ASP A 624 29.06 -24.79 -8.42
C ASP A 624 28.98 -25.05 -9.93
N ILE A 625 28.61 -24.05 -10.72
CA ILE A 625 28.66 -24.12 -12.20
C ILE A 625 30.11 -24.08 -12.66
N ALA A 626 30.91 -23.15 -12.13
CA ALA A 626 32.30 -22.97 -12.50
C ALA A 626 33.17 -24.20 -12.17
N ALA A 627 32.83 -24.92 -11.10
CA ALA A 627 33.53 -26.13 -10.68
C ALA A 627 33.17 -27.39 -11.50
N ASP A 628 32.08 -27.37 -12.28
CA ASP A 628 31.57 -28.55 -13.01
C ASP A 628 31.33 -28.25 -14.50
N PRO A 629 32.33 -28.48 -15.37
CA PRO A 629 32.22 -28.25 -16.80
C PRO A 629 31.09 -29.02 -17.49
N ALA A 630 30.69 -30.18 -16.96
CA ALA A 630 29.61 -30.97 -17.54
C ALA A 630 28.25 -30.29 -17.31
N LYS A 631 28.05 -29.69 -16.13
CA LYS A 631 26.85 -28.90 -15.82
C LYS A 631 26.83 -27.57 -16.57
N ALA A 632 27.98 -26.92 -16.72
CA ALA A 632 28.12 -25.73 -17.56
C ALA A 632 27.73 -26.01 -19.02
N GLU A 633 28.13 -27.17 -19.58
CA GLU A 633 27.71 -27.60 -20.92
C GLU A 633 26.20 -27.87 -21.03
N VAL A 634 25.60 -28.51 -20.03
CA VAL A 634 24.14 -28.69 -19.97
C VAL A 634 23.42 -27.33 -20.02
N ILE A 635 23.84 -26.38 -19.19
CA ILE A 635 23.24 -25.04 -19.15
C ILE A 635 23.37 -24.36 -20.51
N ARG A 636 24.59 -24.31 -21.07
CA ARG A 636 24.86 -23.70 -22.38
C ARG A 636 23.95 -24.27 -23.47
N ARG A 637 23.84 -25.59 -23.54
CA ARG A 637 23.04 -26.27 -24.54
C ARG A 637 21.54 -25.99 -24.38
N VAL A 638 20.98 -26.19 -23.18
CA VAL A 638 19.53 -26.04 -22.95
C VAL A 638 19.08 -24.58 -23.07
N VAL A 639 19.87 -23.64 -22.57
CA VAL A 639 19.61 -22.20 -22.73
C VAL A 639 19.72 -21.80 -24.20
N GLY A 640 20.68 -22.37 -24.94
CA GLY A 640 20.85 -22.15 -26.37
C GLY A 640 19.69 -22.68 -27.23
N GLU A 641 19.05 -23.79 -26.83
CA GLU A 641 17.86 -24.35 -27.48
C GLU A 641 16.60 -23.46 -27.29
N SER A 642 16.57 -22.65 -26.23
CA SER A 642 15.43 -21.81 -25.85
C SER A 642 15.48 -20.40 -26.45
N ARG A 643 16.48 -20.11 -27.29
CA ARG A 643 16.69 -18.84 -28.02
C ARG A 643 16.36 -19.01 -29.49
#